data_AF-A0A8B6IS57-F1
#
_entry.id   AF-A0A8B6IS57-F1
#
_cell.length_a   1.000
_cell.length_b   1.000
_cell.length_c   1.000
_cell.angle_alpha   90.00
_cell.angle_beta   90.00
_cell.angle_gamma   90.00
#
_symmetry.space_group_name_H-M   'P 1'
#
loop_
_entity.id
_entity.type
_entity.pdbx_description
1 polymer ?
#
loop_
_entity_poly.entity_id
_entity_poly.type
_entity_poly.pdbx_seq_one_letter_code
_entity_poly.pdbx_strand_id
1 'polypeptide(L)'
;MDEQLKQSALDFHEFPVPGKIQVSPTKPLATQRDLALAYSPGVAAPCLEIEKDPLAAYKYTARGNLVAVVSNGTAVLGLGNIGALAGKPVMEGKGVLFKKFAGIDVFDIEVDELDPDKFINVVAALEPTFGGINLEDIKAPECFYIEQQLRERMNIPVFHDDQHGTAIISTAAILNGLRVVEKNLSDVRMVVSGAGAAAIACMNLLVALGMQKHNIVVCDSKGVIYKDREPNMAETKAAYAVEDDGKRTLDDVINGADIFLGCSGPKVLTPEMVKKMARAPLILALANPEPEILPPLAKQVRDDAIICTGRSDYPNQVNNVLCFPFIFRGALDVGATAINEEMKLAAVHAIAELAHAEQSEVVASAYGDQDLSFGPEYIIPKPFDPRLIVKIAPAVAKAAMDSGVATRPIADFDAYIEKLSEFVYKTNLFMKPIFSQARKEPKRVVLAEGEETRVLHATQELVSLGLAKPILVGRPSVIEMRIQKLGLQIKAGVDFEIVNNESDPRFKEYWSEYYQLMKRRGITQEQAQRAVISNTTVIGAIMVHRGEADAMICGTIGEYHDHYRVVQPLFGYRDGVSTAGAMNALLLPSGNTFIADTYVNHDPSPEELAEITLMAAESVRRFGIEPRVALLSHSNFGSADCPSASKMRKTLELVKASAPELMIDGEMHGDAALVESIRNDRMPDSPLKGAANILVMPNMEAARISYNLLRVSSSEGVTVGPVLMGVAKPVHILTPIASVRRIVNMVALAVVEAQTEPL
;
A
#
# COMPACT_ATOMS: atom_id res chain seq x y z
N MET A 1 -24.23 15.59 10.53
CA MET A 1 -23.89 14.22 10.10
C MET A 1 -25.18 13.55 9.70
N ASP A 2 -25.19 12.79 8.60
CA ASP A 2 -26.36 11.99 8.21
C ASP A 2 -26.60 10.85 9.22
N GLU A 3 -27.85 10.51 9.53
CA GLU A 3 -28.20 9.49 10.53
C GLU A 3 -27.72 8.09 10.12
N GLN A 4 -27.71 7.80 8.81
CA GLN A 4 -27.16 6.53 8.31
C GLN A 4 -25.65 6.44 8.55
N LEU A 5 -24.90 7.52 8.32
CA LEU A 5 -23.45 7.57 8.58
C LEU A 5 -23.17 7.46 10.08
N LYS A 6 -24.00 8.09 10.92
CA LYS A 6 -23.91 7.99 12.38
C LYS A 6 -24.07 6.55 12.86
N GLN A 7 -25.13 5.86 12.41
CA GLN A 7 -25.36 4.47 12.81
C GLN A 7 -24.24 3.56 12.30
N SER A 8 -23.81 3.74 11.05
CA SER A 8 -22.69 2.97 10.48
C SER A 8 -21.39 3.15 11.28
N ALA A 9 -21.11 4.37 11.75
CA ALA A 9 -19.96 4.64 12.61
C ALA A 9 -20.09 3.96 13.98
N LEU A 10 -21.27 3.94 14.60
CA LEU A 10 -21.50 3.23 15.86
C LEU A 10 -21.35 1.71 15.69
N ASP A 11 -22.00 1.14 14.67
CA ASP A 11 -21.94 -0.30 14.37
C ASP A 11 -20.50 -0.74 14.12
N PHE A 12 -19.70 0.09 13.42
CA PHE A 12 -18.28 -0.17 13.17
C PHE A 12 -17.43 -0.26 14.46
N HIS A 13 -17.83 0.44 15.54
CA HIS A 13 -17.12 0.38 16.82
C HIS A 13 -17.67 -0.70 17.77
N GLU A 14 -18.89 -1.19 17.55
CA GLU A 14 -19.55 -2.16 18.43
C GLU A 14 -19.37 -3.61 17.95
N PHE A 15 -19.43 -3.85 16.63
CA PHE A 15 -19.52 -5.19 16.06
C PHE A 15 -18.35 -5.57 15.13
N PRO A 16 -17.96 -6.86 15.10
CA PRO A 16 -18.44 -7.96 15.95
C PRO A 16 -17.81 -7.97 17.35
N VAL A 17 -16.80 -7.14 17.59
CA VAL A 17 -16.10 -6.99 18.87
C VAL A 17 -15.94 -5.49 19.13
N PRO A 18 -16.25 -4.98 20.33
CA PRO A 18 -16.10 -3.56 20.63
C PRO A 18 -14.66 -3.05 20.53
N GLY A 19 -14.51 -1.82 20.02
CA GLY A 19 -13.23 -1.14 19.84
C GLY A 19 -12.56 -1.47 18.51
N LYS A 20 -11.42 -0.82 18.24
CA LYS A 20 -10.72 -0.93 16.94
C LYS A 20 -9.34 -1.56 17.02
N ILE A 21 -8.89 -1.94 18.23
CA ILE A 21 -7.55 -2.45 18.48
C ILE A 21 -7.60 -3.75 19.29
N GLN A 22 -6.56 -4.57 19.15
CA GLN A 22 -6.33 -5.75 19.96
C GLN A 22 -4.83 -5.97 20.16
N VAL A 23 -4.44 -6.66 21.23
CA VAL A 23 -3.06 -7.10 21.46
C VAL A 23 -2.91 -8.53 20.99
N SER A 24 -1.90 -8.81 20.17
CA SER A 24 -1.62 -10.15 19.65
C SER A 24 -0.14 -10.52 19.85
N PRO A 25 0.17 -11.73 20.36
CA PRO A 25 1.56 -12.19 20.46
C PRO A 25 2.23 -12.29 19.09
N THR A 26 3.51 -11.91 19.01
CA THR A 26 4.31 -12.00 17.76
C THR A 26 5.14 -13.28 17.67
N LYS A 27 5.20 -14.06 18.75
CA LYS A 27 5.95 -15.33 18.84
C LYS A 27 4.98 -16.48 19.09
N PRO A 28 5.25 -17.69 18.57
CA PRO A 28 4.47 -18.88 18.88
C PRO A 28 4.41 -19.13 20.39
N LEU A 29 3.28 -19.66 20.87
CA LEU A 29 3.08 -20.05 22.27
C LEU A 29 2.33 -21.39 22.34
N ALA A 30 2.77 -22.37 21.54
CA ALA A 30 2.08 -23.64 21.37
C ALA A 30 2.66 -24.77 22.23
N THR A 31 3.91 -24.65 22.66
CA THR A 31 4.66 -25.70 23.37
C THR A 31 5.16 -25.25 24.74
N GLN A 32 5.51 -26.22 25.60
CA GLN A 32 6.19 -25.94 26.87
C GLN A 32 7.52 -25.20 26.67
N ARG A 33 8.23 -25.49 25.57
CA ARG A 33 9.47 -24.78 25.21
C ARG A 33 9.19 -23.33 24.87
N ASP A 34 8.13 -23.05 24.11
CA ASP A 34 7.73 -21.68 23.79
C ASP A 34 7.39 -20.90 25.06
N LEU A 35 6.64 -21.51 25.99
CA LEU A 35 6.33 -20.90 27.29
C LEU A 35 7.59 -20.62 28.10
N ALA A 36 8.54 -21.55 28.15
CA ALA A 36 9.80 -21.39 28.87
C ALA A 36 10.72 -20.32 28.26
N LEU A 37 10.55 -19.97 26.97
CA LEU A 37 11.27 -18.88 26.31
C LEU A 37 10.55 -17.54 26.43
N ALA A 38 9.23 -17.54 26.28
CA ALA A 38 8.39 -16.35 26.37
C ALA A 38 8.27 -15.83 27.81
N TYR A 39 8.40 -16.73 28.79
CA TYR A 39 8.32 -16.43 30.22
C TYR A 39 9.42 -17.15 31.00
N SER A 40 9.18 -17.49 32.26
CA SER A 40 10.15 -18.14 33.12
C SER A 40 10.51 -19.55 32.63
N PRO A 41 11.81 -19.92 32.64
CA PRO A 41 12.96 -19.12 33.09
C PRO A 41 13.62 -18.26 31.99
N GLY A 42 13.31 -18.47 30.71
CA GLY A 42 14.04 -17.89 29.57
C GLY A 42 13.98 -16.37 29.48
N VAL A 43 12.87 -15.76 29.90
CA VAL A 43 12.68 -14.29 29.91
C VAL A 43 13.71 -13.55 30.78
N ALA A 44 14.34 -14.23 31.74
CA ALA A 44 15.39 -13.63 32.56
C ALA A 44 16.62 -13.19 31.73
N ALA A 45 16.93 -13.91 30.64
CA ALA A 45 18.09 -13.59 29.81
C ALA A 45 18.00 -12.19 29.15
N PRO A 46 16.92 -11.82 28.41
CA PRO A 46 16.80 -10.48 27.87
C PRO A 46 16.71 -9.41 28.97
N CYS A 47 16.11 -9.71 30.14
CA CYS A 47 16.10 -8.76 31.26
C CYS A 47 17.52 -8.40 31.74
N LEU A 48 18.38 -9.40 31.94
CA LEU A 48 19.77 -9.19 32.36
C LEU A 48 20.60 -8.50 31.28
N GLU A 49 20.32 -8.72 29.99
CA GLU A 49 20.98 -7.99 28.91
C GLU A 49 20.57 -6.51 28.88
N ILE A 50 19.30 -6.20 29.13
CA ILE A 50 18.81 -4.81 29.24
C ILE A 50 19.35 -4.11 30.50
N GLU A 51 19.49 -4.84 31.61
CA GLU A 51 20.12 -4.30 32.82
C GLU A 51 21.58 -3.87 32.58
N LYS A 52 22.32 -4.65 31.78
CA LYS A 52 23.71 -4.31 31.38
C LYS A 52 23.78 -3.15 30.39
N ASP A 53 22.88 -3.15 29.40
CA ASP A 53 22.79 -2.14 28.36
C ASP A 53 21.31 -1.75 28.13
N PRO A 54 20.85 -0.62 28.70
CA PRO A 54 19.47 -0.18 28.53
C PRO A 54 19.02 0.01 27.06
N LEU A 55 19.95 0.27 26.13
CA LEU A 55 19.63 0.40 24.71
C LEU A 55 19.20 -0.93 24.07
N ALA A 56 19.62 -2.06 24.67
CA ALA A 56 19.20 -3.40 24.24
C ALA A 56 17.68 -3.62 24.37
N ALA A 57 16.96 -2.76 25.12
CA ALA A 57 15.50 -2.79 25.19
C ALA A 57 14.86 -2.65 23.79
N TYR A 58 15.48 -1.91 22.88
CA TYR A 58 15.01 -1.81 21.48
C TYR A 58 15.06 -3.16 20.74
N LYS A 59 16.07 -3.99 21.05
CA LYS A 59 16.31 -5.28 20.39
C LYS A 59 15.43 -6.40 20.95
N TYR A 60 15.23 -6.42 22.26
CA TYR A 60 14.59 -7.53 22.96
C TYR A 60 13.14 -7.28 23.37
N THR A 61 12.60 -6.08 23.11
CA THR A 61 11.22 -5.72 23.45
C THR A 61 10.52 -5.02 22.27
N ALA A 62 9.21 -4.80 22.41
CA ALA A 62 8.44 -4.02 21.44
C ALA A 62 8.74 -2.50 21.47
N ARG A 63 9.48 -1.99 22.47
CA ARG A 63 9.79 -0.56 22.67
C ARG A 63 10.21 0.12 21.36
N GLY A 64 11.02 -0.55 20.55
CA GLY A 64 11.54 0.01 19.31
C GLY A 64 10.54 0.30 18.19
N ASN A 65 9.32 -0.22 18.32
CA ASN A 65 8.24 -0.02 17.34
C ASN A 65 6.93 0.43 18.00
N LEU A 66 6.95 0.76 19.29
CA LEU A 66 5.76 1.05 20.09
C LEU A 66 5.67 2.55 20.38
N VAL A 67 4.56 3.18 19.99
CA VAL A 67 4.25 4.58 20.26
C VAL A 67 3.06 4.69 21.22
N ALA A 68 3.11 5.63 22.16
CA ALA A 68 1.93 6.00 22.94
C ALA A 68 1.17 7.10 22.22
N VAL A 69 -0.12 6.92 21.99
CA VAL A 69 -1.02 8.02 21.62
C VAL A 69 -1.67 8.51 22.91
N VAL A 70 -1.29 9.69 23.38
CA VAL A 70 -1.64 10.18 24.71
C VAL A 70 -2.54 11.41 24.62
N SER A 71 -3.66 11.39 25.35
CA SER A 71 -4.59 12.51 25.44
C SER A 71 -5.23 12.61 26.81
N ASN A 72 -5.68 13.81 27.20
CA ASN A 72 -6.62 14.02 28.30
C ASN A 72 -8.04 14.37 27.83
N GLY A 73 -8.30 14.33 26.51
CA GLY A 73 -9.62 14.57 25.93
C GLY A 73 -10.14 16.01 26.08
N THR A 74 -9.24 16.98 26.26
CA THR A 74 -9.61 18.39 26.50
C THR A 74 -9.87 19.19 25.22
N ALA A 75 -9.48 18.68 24.06
CA ALA A 75 -9.71 19.31 22.76
C ALA A 75 -9.99 18.27 21.66
N VAL A 76 -10.92 17.34 21.91
CA VAL A 76 -11.21 16.25 20.96
C VAL A 76 -11.91 16.79 19.71
N LEU A 77 -11.19 16.79 18.59
CA LEU A 77 -11.70 17.30 17.30
C LEU A 77 -12.30 18.73 17.46
N GLY A 78 -13.49 18.96 16.90
CA GLY A 78 -14.28 20.18 17.12
C GLY A 78 -15.25 20.10 18.31
N LEU A 79 -15.17 19.05 19.14
CA LEU A 79 -16.10 18.83 20.26
C LEU A 79 -15.63 19.51 21.56
N GLY A 80 -14.35 19.90 21.62
CA GLY A 80 -13.75 20.53 22.78
C GLY A 80 -13.47 19.54 23.91
N ASN A 81 -13.66 19.98 25.15
CA ASN A 81 -13.39 19.15 26.31
C ASN A 81 -14.56 18.20 26.59
N ILE A 82 -14.41 16.95 26.17
CA ILE A 82 -15.37 15.86 26.41
C ILE A 82 -14.84 14.80 27.39
N GLY A 83 -13.62 14.99 27.88
CA GLY A 83 -12.96 14.11 28.84
C GLY A 83 -12.23 12.93 28.19
N ALA A 84 -11.27 12.37 28.92
CA ALA A 84 -10.32 11.36 28.43
C ALA A 84 -11.04 10.12 27.87
N LEU A 85 -12.03 9.58 28.59
CA LEU A 85 -12.78 8.39 28.17
C LEU A 85 -13.56 8.60 26.86
N ALA A 86 -14.18 9.77 26.67
CA ALA A 86 -14.93 10.07 25.45
C ALA A 86 -14.00 10.33 24.26
N GLY A 87 -12.74 10.71 24.51
CA GLY A 87 -11.69 10.83 23.49
C GLY A 87 -11.13 9.49 23.00
N LYS A 88 -11.28 8.41 23.79
CA LYS A 88 -10.71 7.09 23.50
C LYS A 88 -10.95 6.58 22.06
N PRO A 89 -12.17 6.68 21.48
CA PRO A 89 -12.38 6.23 20.11
C PRO A 89 -11.48 6.97 19.11
N VAL A 90 -11.17 8.26 19.32
CA VAL A 90 -10.25 8.98 18.43
C VAL A 90 -8.82 8.45 18.58
N MET A 91 -8.38 8.19 19.81
CA MET A 91 -7.05 7.66 20.11
C MET A 91 -6.83 6.24 19.55
N GLU A 92 -7.80 5.34 19.71
CA GLU A 92 -7.78 4.02 19.05
C GLU A 92 -7.69 4.16 17.53
N GLY A 93 -8.43 5.14 16.97
CA GLY A 93 -8.39 5.48 15.55
C GLY A 93 -6.97 5.84 15.09
N LYS A 94 -6.28 6.70 15.83
CA LYS A 94 -4.88 7.06 15.55
C LYS A 94 -3.97 5.82 15.60
N GLY A 95 -4.18 4.93 16.57
CA GLY A 95 -3.45 3.65 16.66
C GLY A 95 -3.63 2.78 15.41
N VAL A 96 -4.86 2.64 14.90
CA VAL A 96 -5.14 1.92 13.64
C VAL A 96 -4.39 2.53 12.46
N LEU A 97 -4.34 3.86 12.36
CA LEU A 97 -3.66 4.56 11.27
C LEU A 97 -2.14 4.38 11.33
N PHE A 98 -1.52 4.50 12.52
CA PHE A 98 -0.10 4.19 12.72
C PHE A 98 0.22 2.77 12.25
N LYS A 99 -0.57 1.78 12.67
CA LYS A 99 -0.35 0.38 12.32
C LYS A 99 -0.53 0.13 10.83
N LYS A 100 -1.59 0.67 10.24
CA LYS A 100 -1.94 0.45 8.83
C LYS A 100 -0.93 1.09 7.88
N PHE A 101 -0.51 2.33 8.13
CA PHE A 101 0.30 3.11 7.19
C PHE A 101 1.81 3.00 7.44
N ALA A 102 2.24 2.73 8.67
CA ALA A 102 3.66 2.72 9.03
C ALA A 102 4.12 1.45 9.77
N GLY A 103 3.20 0.52 10.05
CA GLY A 103 3.53 -0.72 10.76
C GLY A 103 3.89 -0.52 12.22
N ILE A 104 3.62 0.65 12.77
CA ILE A 104 3.93 1.05 14.14
C ILE A 104 2.86 0.48 15.07
N ASP A 105 3.30 -0.15 16.16
CA ASP A 105 2.41 -0.61 17.21
C ASP A 105 2.06 0.56 18.13
N VAL A 106 0.82 0.61 18.61
CA VAL A 106 0.34 1.73 19.43
C VAL A 106 -0.40 1.21 20.64
N PHE A 107 -0.16 1.86 21.78
CA PHE A 107 -1.13 1.92 22.87
C PHE A 107 -1.69 3.33 22.95
N ASP A 108 -3.01 3.43 22.98
CA ASP A 108 -3.73 4.63 23.35
C ASP A 108 -3.79 4.77 24.88
N ILE A 109 -3.48 5.96 25.37
CA ILE A 109 -3.34 6.27 26.80
C ILE A 109 -4.17 7.52 27.12
N GLU A 110 -5.37 7.28 27.63
CA GLU A 110 -6.29 8.32 28.10
C GLU A 110 -5.97 8.70 29.56
N VAL A 111 -5.35 9.86 29.77
CA VAL A 111 -4.99 10.35 31.10
C VAL A 111 -6.07 11.32 31.61
N ASP A 112 -6.82 10.91 32.62
CA ASP A 112 -7.84 11.76 33.26
C ASP A 112 -7.22 12.76 34.26
N GLU A 113 -6.40 13.68 33.74
CA GLU A 113 -5.76 14.75 34.51
C GLU A 113 -5.74 16.06 33.72
N LEU A 114 -6.14 17.15 34.38
CA LEU A 114 -6.25 18.49 33.78
C LEU A 114 -5.10 19.41 34.21
N ASP A 115 -4.43 19.10 35.31
CA ASP A 115 -3.22 19.80 35.74
C ASP A 115 -2.03 19.43 34.81
N PRO A 116 -1.43 20.41 34.10
CA PRO A 116 -0.36 20.12 33.15
C PRO A 116 0.86 19.45 33.77
N ASP A 117 1.28 19.87 34.98
CA ASP A 117 2.47 19.33 35.63
C ASP A 117 2.29 17.86 36.03
N LYS A 118 1.11 17.52 36.58
CA LYS A 118 0.76 16.13 36.89
C LYS A 118 0.63 15.28 35.62
N PHE A 119 0.00 15.81 34.57
CA PHE A 119 -0.09 15.13 33.27
C PHE A 119 1.32 14.82 32.73
N ILE A 120 2.22 15.80 32.71
CA ILE A 120 3.62 15.64 32.29
C ILE A 120 4.30 14.54 33.11
N ASN A 121 4.10 14.52 34.44
CA ASN A 121 4.70 13.50 35.31
C ASN A 121 4.21 12.09 35.00
N VAL A 122 2.92 11.92 34.71
CA VAL A 122 2.35 10.62 34.29
C VAL A 122 3.01 10.15 32.99
N VAL A 123 3.06 11.02 31.97
CA VAL A 123 3.59 10.65 30.65
C VAL A 123 5.09 10.38 30.70
N ALA A 124 5.86 11.24 31.36
CA ALA A 124 7.30 11.07 31.49
C ALA A 124 7.67 9.76 32.22
N ALA A 125 6.89 9.36 33.23
CA ALA A 125 7.13 8.11 33.94
C ALA A 125 6.91 6.85 33.07
N LEU A 126 6.14 6.96 31.98
CA LEU A 126 5.90 5.88 31.03
C LEU A 126 6.98 5.75 29.94
N GLU A 127 7.99 6.64 29.93
CA GLU A 127 9.08 6.60 28.97
C GLU A 127 9.67 5.20 28.75
N PRO A 128 9.93 4.35 29.79
CA PRO A 128 10.54 3.02 29.61
C PRO A 128 9.74 2.02 28.76
N THR A 129 8.45 2.26 28.54
CA THR A 129 7.60 1.38 27.70
C THR A 129 7.72 1.74 26.22
N PHE A 130 7.81 3.03 25.90
CA PHE A 130 7.58 3.54 24.55
C PHE A 130 8.86 3.95 23.82
N GLY A 131 8.84 3.81 22.50
CA GLY A 131 9.85 4.35 21.59
C GLY A 131 9.53 5.75 21.10
N GLY A 132 8.32 6.26 21.35
CA GLY A 132 7.90 7.63 21.04
C GLY A 132 6.54 7.96 21.65
N ILE A 133 6.24 9.25 21.80
CA ILE A 133 4.99 9.78 22.35
C ILE A 133 4.33 10.70 21.32
N ASN A 134 3.11 10.36 20.93
CA ASN A 134 2.24 11.20 20.12
C ASN A 134 1.19 11.85 21.04
N LEU A 135 1.31 13.16 21.28
CA LEU A 135 0.31 13.94 22.03
C LEU A 135 -0.84 14.33 21.10
N GLU A 136 -2.06 14.18 21.59
CA GLU A 136 -3.27 14.34 20.78
C GLU A 136 -4.41 15.01 21.57
N ASP A 137 -5.18 15.89 20.93
CA ASP A 137 -6.42 16.45 21.45
C ASP A 137 -6.28 17.12 22.84
N ILE A 138 -5.18 17.84 23.05
CA ILE A 138 -4.89 18.61 24.28
C ILE A 138 -5.11 20.10 24.01
N LYS A 139 -5.91 20.77 24.85
CA LYS A 139 -6.26 22.18 24.66
C LYS A 139 -5.06 23.13 24.75
N ALA A 140 -5.15 24.25 24.03
CA ALA A 140 -4.26 25.39 24.20
C ALA A 140 -4.73 26.31 25.35
N PRO A 141 -3.80 26.99 26.06
CA PRO A 141 -2.36 27.02 25.83
C PRO A 141 -1.56 25.88 26.48
N GLU A 142 -2.19 25.01 27.27
CA GLU A 142 -1.50 23.99 28.07
C GLU A 142 -0.68 22.99 27.22
N CYS A 143 -1.18 22.63 26.04
CA CYS A 143 -0.50 21.73 25.11
C CYS A 143 0.93 22.17 24.74
N PHE A 144 1.20 23.47 24.64
CA PHE A 144 2.53 23.99 24.34
C PHE A 144 3.51 23.71 25.47
N TYR A 145 3.09 24.01 26.71
CA TYR A 145 3.89 23.78 27.90
C TYR A 145 4.14 22.28 28.13
N ILE A 146 3.09 21.46 27.96
CA ILE A 146 3.18 19.99 28.08
C ILE A 146 4.18 19.42 27.08
N GLU A 147 4.07 19.78 25.80
CA GLU A 147 4.98 19.29 24.78
C GLU A 147 6.43 19.73 25.07
N GLN A 148 6.64 21.01 25.38
CA GLN A 148 7.97 21.54 25.67
C GLN A 148 8.63 20.77 26.82
N GLN A 149 7.93 20.63 27.96
CA GLN A 149 8.47 19.95 29.14
C GLN A 149 8.72 18.47 28.90
N LEU A 150 7.87 17.78 28.13
CA LEU A 150 8.08 16.38 27.78
C LEU A 150 9.28 16.21 26.84
N ARG A 151 9.45 17.10 25.85
CA ARG A 151 10.63 17.10 24.96
C ARG A 151 11.93 17.37 25.71
N GLU A 152 11.90 18.20 26.76
CA GLU A 152 13.08 18.49 27.59
C GLU A 152 13.43 17.33 28.54
N ARG A 153 12.42 16.61 29.05
CA ARG A 153 12.61 15.54 30.05
C ARG A 153 12.85 14.16 29.47
N MET A 154 12.31 13.85 28.30
CA MET A 154 12.31 12.50 27.74
C MET A 154 13.42 12.31 26.68
N ASN A 155 13.99 11.11 26.59
CA ASN A 155 15.00 10.76 25.58
C ASN A 155 14.40 9.98 24.38
N ILE A 156 13.11 10.20 24.13
CA ILE A 156 12.36 9.62 23.01
C ILE A 156 11.57 10.72 22.30
N PRO A 157 11.24 10.57 21.00
CA PRO A 157 10.54 11.59 20.25
C PRO A 157 9.15 11.84 20.84
N VAL A 158 8.90 13.08 21.24
CA VAL A 158 7.59 13.60 21.62
C VAL A 158 7.10 14.54 20.52
N PHE A 159 5.87 14.32 20.05
CA PHE A 159 5.28 15.06 18.94
C PHE A 159 3.81 15.31 19.20
N HIS A 160 3.38 16.57 19.15
CA HIS A 160 1.97 16.91 19.18
C HIS A 160 1.39 17.01 17.76
N ASP A 161 0.49 16.11 17.39
CA ASP A 161 0.00 15.99 16.01
C ASP A 161 -0.88 17.18 15.59
N ASP A 162 -1.79 17.62 16.46
CA ASP A 162 -2.64 18.79 16.14
C ASP A 162 -1.85 20.08 15.89
N GLN A 163 -0.66 20.18 16.47
CA GLN A 163 0.25 21.30 16.26
C GLN A 163 1.08 21.08 15.00
N HIS A 164 2.00 20.11 15.06
CA HIS A 164 3.06 19.98 14.07
C HIS A 164 2.59 19.19 12.84
N GLY A 165 1.69 18.22 12.99
CA GLY A 165 1.11 17.49 11.87
C GLY A 165 0.32 18.42 10.96
N THR A 166 -0.57 19.23 11.55
CA THR A 166 -1.31 20.28 10.84
C THR A 166 -0.37 21.27 10.16
N ALA A 167 0.68 21.73 10.87
CA ALA A 167 1.66 22.67 10.34
C ALA A 167 2.41 22.12 9.13
N ILE A 168 2.91 20.89 9.21
CA ILE A 168 3.69 20.26 8.14
C ILE A 168 2.86 20.15 6.86
N ILE A 169 1.63 19.63 6.96
CA ILE A 169 0.81 19.38 5.77
C ILE A 169 0.28 20.69 5.20
N SER A 170 -0.16 21.62 6.05
CA SER A 170 -0.59 22.96 5.59
C SER A 170 0.55 23.69 4.89
N THR A 171 1.78 23.56 5.40
CA THR A 171 2.96 24.16 4.78
C THR A 171 3.27 23.51 3.43
N ALA A 172 3.22 22.17 3.33
CA ALA A 172 3.38 21.47 2.06
C ALA A 172 2.33 21.90 1.03
N ALA A 173 1.07 22.04 1.46
CA ALA A 173 -0.03 22.58 0.67
C ALA A 173 0.29 24.00 0.17
N ILE A 174 0.75 24.88 1.05
CA ILE A 174 1.09 26.26 0.73
C ILE A 174 2.22 26.32 -0.30
N LEU A 175 3.30 25.56 -0.11
CA LEU A 175 4.40 25.52 -1.08
C LEU A 175 3.92 25.09 -2.47
N ASN A 176 3.10 24.05 -2.54
CA ASN A 176 2.57 23.58 -3.82
C ASN A 176 1.52 24.52 -4.42
N GLY A 177 0.63 25.08 -3.62
CA GLY A 177 -0.35 26.08 -4.05
C GLY A 177 0.34 27.32 -4.62
N LEU A 178 1.37 27.82 -3.95
CA LEU A 178 2.18 28.95 -4.41
C LEU A 178 2.90 28.66 -5.72
N ARG A 179 3.38 27.43 -5.94
CA ARG A 179 3.91 26.99 -7.24
C ARG A 179 2.84 27.03 -8.34
N VAL A 180 1.63 26.55 -8.04
CA VAL A 180 0.51 26.55 -9.00
C VAL A 180 0.09 27.98 -9.39
N VAL A 181 0.14 28.93 -8.46
CA VAL A 181 -0.23 30.35 -8.71
C VAL A 181 0.96 31.25 -9.07
N GLU A 182 2.16 30.67 -9.18
CA GLU A 182 3.41 31.36 -9.53
C GLU A 182 3.75 32.54 -8.60
N LYS A 183 3.63 32.36 -7.28
CA LYS A 183 3.97 33.36 -6.26
C LYS A 183 5.11 32.89 -5.36
N ASN A 184 5.93 33.82 -4.87
CA ASN A 184 6.99 33.52 -3.91
C ASN A 184 6.47 33.62 -2.46
N LEU A 185 6.94 32.73 -1.58
CA LEU A 185 6.55 32.71 -0.17
C LEU A 185 6.93 34.00 0.59
N SER A 186 8.01 34.68 0.20
CA SER A 186 8.44 35.93 0.83
C SER A 186 7.53 37.12 0.55
N ASP A 187 6.80 37.08 -0.58
CA ASP A 187 6.11 38.25 -1.14
C ASP A 187 4.60 38.22 -0.84
N VAL A 188 4.08 37.09 -0.36
CA VAL A 188 2.65 36.88 -0.15
C VAL A 188 2.15 37.40 1.19
N ARG A 189 0.92 37.90 1.18
CA ARG A 189 0.20 38.33 2.38
C ARG A 189 -0.73 37.23 2.90
N MET A 190 -0.66 36.95 4.19
CA MET A 190 -1.46 35.93 4.84
C MET A 190 -2.34 36.51 5.94
N VAL A 191 -3.58 36.05 5.97
CA VAL A 191 -4.52 36.32 7.04
C VAL A 191 -4.88 35.00 7.71
N VAL A 192 -4.77 34.98 9.04
CA VAL A 192 -5.00 33.78 9.84
C VAL A 192 -6.23 33.98 10.70
N SER A 193 -7.16 33.03 10.65
CA SER A 193 -8.28 32.93 11.58
C SER A 193 -7.98 31.84 12.59
N GLY A 194 -7.83 32.23 13.85
CA GLY A 194 -7.40 31.37 14.96
C GLY A 194 -6.00 31.72 15.45
N ALA A 195 -5.83 31.66 16.77
CA ALA A 195 -4.54 31.84 17.46
C ALA A 195 -4.25 30.69 18.42
N GLY A 196 -4.81 29.51 18.12
CA GLY A 196 -4.59 28.27 18.85
C GLY A 196 -3.32 27.53 18.40
N ALA A 197 -3.12 26.33 18.93
CA ALA A 197 -1.89 25.57 18.77
C ALA A 197 -1.53 25.28 17.30
N ALA A 198 -2.49 24.80 16.51
CA ALA A 198 -2.32 24.54 15.08
C ALA A 198 -1.93 25.81 14.30
N ALA A 199 -2.61 26.94 14.54
CA ALA A 199 -2.37 28.18 13.82
C ALA A 199 -0.95 28.72 14.08
N ILE A 200 -0.54 28.77 15.36
CA ILE A 200 0.80 29.22 15.76
C ILE A 200 1.87 28.31 15.14
N ALA A 201 1.68 26.99 15.20
CA ALA A 201 2.63 26.03 14.62
C ALA A 201 2.78 26.19 13.10
N CYS A 202 1.67 26.36 12.37
CA CYS A 202 1.69 26.64 10.93
C CYS A 202 2.49 27.90 10.61
N MET A 203 2.22 29.00 11.32
CA MET A 203 2.91 30.28 11.09
C MET A 203 4.41 30.18 11.39
N ASN A 204 4.79 29.54 12.50
CA ASN A 204 6.20 29.37 12.86
C ASN A 204 6.96 28.59 11.77
N LEU A 205 6.37 27.52 11.24
CA LEU A 205 7.00 26.70 10.20
C LEU A 205 7.13 27.45 8.87
N LEU A 206 6.11 28.21 8.47
CA LEU A 206 6.15 29.06 7.27
C LEU A 206 7.20 30.16 7.40
N VAL A 207 7.31 30.80 8.56
CA VAL A 207 8.35 31.81 8.84
C VAL A 207 9.74 31.19 8.78
N ALA A 208 9.93 29.98 9.31
CA ALA A 208 11.20 29.26 9.20
C ALA A 208 11.60 28.96 7.74
N LEU A 209 10.61 28.80 6.85
CA LEU A 209 10.81 28.62 5.40
C LEU A 209 10.99 29.93 4.61
N GLY A 210 10.92 31.09 5.27
CA GLY A 210 11.20 32.40 4.66
C GLY A 210 9.98 33.29 4.47
N MET A 211 8.80 32.92 4.99
CA MET A 211 7.65 33.81 5.02
C MET A 211 7.93 35.02 5.93
N GLN A 212 7.63 36.22 5.46
CA GLN A 212 7.90 37.45 6.21
C GLN A 212 6.85 37.66 7.32
N LYS A 213 7.29 37.75 8.58
CA LYS A 213 6.38 37.96 9.73
C LYS A 213 5.48 39.19 9.58
N HIS A 214 5.98 40.28 9.01
CA HIS A 214 5.19 41.51 8.81
C HIS A 214 4.07 41.37 7.75
N ASN A 215 4.07 40.29 6.96
CA ASN A 215 3.01 39.97 6.00
C ASN A 215 1.90 39.09 6.60
N ILE A 216 1.99 38.74 7.88
CA ILE A 216 1.03 37.88 8.59
C ILE A 216 0.16 38.75 9.49
N VAL A 217 -1.16 38.62 9.36
CA VAL A 217 -2.13 39.24 10.27
C VAL A 217 -3.02 38.16 10.86
N VAL A 218 -3.12 38.11 12.18
CA VAL A 218 -3.85 37.05 12.91
C VAL A 218 -5.10 37.65 13.56
N CYS A 219 -6.22 36.95 13.41
CA CYS A 219 -7.48 37.24 14.07
C CYS A 219 -7.83 36.08 15.01
N ASP A 220 -8.14 36.36 16.27
CA ASP A 220 -8.76 35.38 17.17
C ASP A 220 -10.25 35.65 17.34
N SER A 221 -10.89 34.99 18.31
CA SER A 221 -12.32 35.18 18.60
C SER A 221 -12.70 36.61 19.02
N LYS A 222 -11.72 37.47 19.37
CA LYS A 222 -11.92 38.88 19.72
C LYS A 222 -11.52 39.84 18.59
N GLY A 223 -11.08 39.33 17.43
CA GLY A 223 -10.66 40.14 16.29
C GLY A 223 -9.15 40.17 16.09
N VAL A 224 -8.66 41.19 15.38
CA VAL A 224 -7.23 41.35 15.03
C VAL A 224 -6.36 41.38 16.28
N ILE A 225 -5.21 40.72 16.22
CA ILE A 225 -4.21 40.70 17.29
C ILE A 225 -3.19 41.80 17.04
N TYR A 226 -3.23 42.83 17.87
CA TYR A 226 -2.32 43.98 17.80
C TYR A 226 -1.66 44.24 19.16
N LYS A 227 -0.57 45.00 19.15
CA LYS A 227 0.19 45.36 20.36
C LYS A 227 -0.72 46.08 21.37
N ASP A 228 -0.56 45.77 22.65
CA ASP A 228 -1.33 46.37 23.75
C ASP A 228 -2.85 46.12 23.73
N ARG A 229 -3.35 45.20 22.87
CA ARG A 229 -4.78 44.85 22.82
C ARG A 229 -5.32 44.30 24.15
N GLU A 230 -4.54 43.48 24.85
CA GLU A 230 -4.89 42.95 26.16
C GLU A 230 -3.67 42.86 27.08
N PRO A 231 -3.80 43.10 28.40
CA PRO A 231 -2.67 43.26 29.31
C PRO A 231 -1.84 41.98 29.52
N ASN A 232 -2.45 40.80 29.39
CA ASN A 232 -1.81 39.49 29.62
C ASN A 232 -1.93 38.60 28.38
N MET A 233 -1.49 39.09 27.23
CA MET A 233 -1.46 38.29 26.01
C MET A 233 -0.42 37.18 26.13
N ALA A 234 -0.79 35.93 25.82
CA ALA A 234 0.16 34.81 25.80
C ALA A 234 1.35 35.09 24.87
N GLU A 235 2.55 34.69 25.26
CA GLU A 235 3.80 35.01 24.54
C GLU A 235 3.77 34.56 23.08
N THR A 236 3.28 33.34 22.83
CA THR A 236 3.13 32.77 21.48
C THR A 236 2.23 33.62 20.58
N LYS A 237 1.22 34.26 21.17
CA LYS A 237 0.28 35.14 20.48
C LYS A 237 0.84 36.55 20.30
N ALA A 238 1.52 37.07 21.31
CA ALA A 238 2.20 38.36 21.28
C ALA A 238 3.28 38.40 20.19
N ALA A 239 3.94 37.26 19.88
CA ALA A 239 4.93 37.13 18.82
C ALA A 239 4.40 37.46 17.40
N TYR A 240 3.07 37.46 17.20
CA TYR A 240 2.38 37.79 15.95
C TYR A 240 1.49 39.03 16.05
N ALA A 241 1.59 39.79 17.14
CA ALA A 241 0.84 41.03 17.31
C ALA A 241 1.35 42.12 16.35
N VAL A 242 0.45 42.65 15.53
CA VAL A 242 0.76 43.75 14.59
C VAL A 242 0.73 45.12 15.31
N GLU A 243 1.30 46.15 14.68
CA GLU A 243 1.09 47.53 15.12
C GLU A 243 -0.40 47.90 15.03
N ASP A 244 -0.90 48.72 15.95
CA ASP A 244 -2.29 49.17 15.90
C ASP A 244 -2.51 50.16 14.74
N ASP A 245 -3.19 49.71 13.70
CA ASP A 245 -3.57 50.50 12.52
C ASP A 245 -5.09 50.78 12.44
N GLY A 246 -5.82 50.55 13.53
CA GLY A 246 -7.26 50.75 13.62
C GLY A 246 -8.13 49.61 13.08
N LYS A 247 -7.55 48.57 12.46
CA LYS A 247 -8.31 47.39 11.99
C LYS A 247 -8.68 46.49 13.16
N ARG A 248 -9.89 45.94 13.16
CA ARG A 248 -10.42 45.17 14.31
C ARG A 248 -11.00 43.82 13.91
N THR A 249 -11.51 43.69 12.70
CA THR A 249 -12.23 42.50 12.25
C THR A 249 -11.47 41.75 11.16
N LEU A 250 -11.86 40.51 10.92
CA LEU A 250 -11.34 39.73 9.78
C LEU A 250 -11.61 40.43 8.44
N ASP A 251 -12.78 41.08 8.29
CA ASP A 251 -13.15 41.80 7.08
C ASP A 251 -12.22 42.99 6.79
N ASP A 252 -11.76 43.68 7.84
CA ASP A 252 -10.84 44.84 7.72
C ASP A 252 -9.47 44.43 7.14
N VAL A 253 -9.07 43.19 7.38
CA VAL A 253 -7.72 42.70 7.05
C VAL A 253 -7.71 41.73 5.86
N ILE A 254 -8.83 41.17 5.41
CA ILE A 254 -8.81 40.14 4.35
C ILE A 254 -8.49 40.69 2.95
N ASN A 255 -8.71 41.99 2.73
CA ASN A 255 -8.53 42.62 1.42
C ASN A 255 -7.10 42.44 0.88
N GLY A 256 -6.97 41.89 -0.32
CA GLY A 256 -5.69 41.60 -0.98
C GLY A 256 -4.84 40.50 -0.31
N ALA A 257 -5.41 39.68 0.57
CA ALA A 257 -4.70 38.51 1.10
C ALA A 257 -4.50 37.45 0.00
N ASP A 258 -3.29 36.91 -0.09
CA ASP A 258 -2.94 35.80 -0.99
C ASP A 258 -3.27 34.45 -0.35
N ILE A 259 -3.11 34.36 0.97
CA ILE A 259 -3.33 33.14 1.75
C ILE A 259 -4.32 33.44 2.88
N PHE A 260 -5.34 32.60 3.02
CA PHE A 260 -6.15 32.50 4.23
C PHE A 260 -5.86 31.17 4.92
N LEU A 261 -5.50 31.20 6.20
CA LEU A 261 -5.36 30.01 7.04
C LEU A 261 -6.42 30.05 8.14
N GLY A 262 -7.40 29.15 8.04
CA GLY A 262 -8.40 28.90 9.06
C GLY A 262 -8.02 27.70 9.91
N CYS A 263 -7.80 27.95 11.20
CA CYS A 263 -7.66 26.95 12.26
C CYS A 263 -8.52 27.41 13.45
N SER A 264 -9.80 27.66 13.17
CA SER A 264 -10.71 28.36 14.08
C SER A 264 -12.05 27.65 14.23
N GLY A 265 -13.13 28.25 13.73
CA GLY A 265 -14.49 27.74 13.84
C GLY A 265 -15.23 27.75 12.51
N PRO A 266 -16.43 27.15 12.47
CA PRO A 266 -17.20 27.03 11.24
C PRO A 266 -17.71 28.39 10.74
N LYS A 267 -17.77 28.56 9.41
CA LYS A 267 -18.41 29.72 8.72
C LYS A 267 -17.83 31.10 9.04
N VAL A 268 -16.57 31.17 9.49
CA VAL A 268 -15.91 32.43 9.82
C VAL A 268 -15.55 33.25 8.56
N LEU A 269 -15.24 32.59 7.44
CA LEU A 269 -14.88 33.26 6.19
C LEU A 269 -16.11 33.32 5.28
N THR A 270 -16.56 34.53 4.90
CA THR A 270 -17.76 34.70 4.06
C THR A 270 -17.40 34.88 2.57
N PRO A 271 -18.33 34.60 1.63
CA PRO A 271 -18.11 34.85 0.21
C PRO A 271 -17.74 36.31 -0.11
N GLU A 272 -18.29 37.28 0.62
CA GLU A 272 -17.98 38.70 0.45
C GLU A 272 -16.52 39.00 0.80
N MET A 273 -15.99 38.35 1.83
CA MET A 273 -14.58 38.44 2.21
C MET A 273 -13.67 37.79 1.16
N VAL A 274 -14.04 36.60 0.67
CA VAL A 274 -13.28 35.89 -0.38
C VAL A 274 -13.18 36.73 -1.65
N LYS A 275 -14.23 37.48 -2.01
CA LYS A 275 -14.21 38.38 -3.17
C LYS A 275 -13.18 39.51 -3.06
N LYS A 276 -12.81 39.91 -1.84
CA LYS A 276 -11.80 40.96 -1.56
C LYS A 276 -10.36 40.41 -1.57
N MET A 277 -10.17 39.08 -1.56
CA MET A 277 -8.84 38.48 -1.58
C MET A 277 -8.12 38.72 -2.91
N ALA A 278 -6.80 38.46 -2.94
CA ALA A 278 -5.99 38.58 -4.14
C ALA A 278 -6.42 37.60 -5.25
N ARG A 279 -5.86 37.74 -6.47
CA ARG A 279 -6.04 36.77 -7.58
C ARG A 279 -5.52 35.39 -7.16
N ALA A 280 -6.26 34.34 -7.53
CA ALA A 280 -5.97 32.94 -7.22
C ALA A 280 -5.54 32.76 -5.74
N PRO A 281 -6.41 33.12 -4.78
CA PRO A 281 -6.05 33.02 -3.38
C PRO A 281 -5.99 31.57 -2.95
N LEU A 282 -5.09 31.27 -2.02
CA LEU A 282 -4.99 29.97 -1.37
C LEU A 282 -5.78 30.00 -0.06
N ILE A 283 -6.83 29.20 0.05
CA ILE A 283 -7.74 29.18 1.20
C ILE A 283 -7.62 27.83 1.89
N LEU A 284 -6.99 27.77 3.05
CA LEU A 284 -6.93 26.60 3.91
C LEU A 284 -8.03 26.75 4.97
N ALA A 285 -9.20 26.15 4.76
CA ALA A 285 -10.33 26.18 5.70
C ALA A 285 -10.37 24.85 6.46
N LEU A 286 -9.61 24.77 7.56
CA LEU A 286 -9.26 23.50 8.21
C LEU A 286 -10.13 23.16 9.43
N ALA A 287 -11.10 24.00 9.80
CA ALA A 287 -12.03 23.66 10.88
C ALA A 287 -12.84 22.38 10.57
N ASN A 288 -13.01 21.53 11.59
CA ASN A 288 -13.76 20.29 11.52
C ASN A 288 -14.91 20.29 12.55
N PRO A 289 -16.07 19.66 12.24
CA PRO A 289 -16.42 18.99 10.99
C PRO A 289 -16.90 19.94 9.87
N GLU A 290 -17.19 21.20 10.21
CA GLU A 290 -17.63 22.22 9.26
C GLU A 290 -16.54 23.31 9.11
N PRO A 291 -16.03 23.57 7.88
CA PRO A 291 -14.91 24.48 7.66
C PRO A 291 -15.28 25.95 7.81
N GLU A 292 -14.27 26.82 7.86
CA GLU A 292 -14.44 28.29 7.86
C GLU A 292 -15.25 28.78 6.65
N ILE A 293 -15.10 28.12 5.50
CA ILE A 293 -15.96 28.27 4.33
C ILE A 293 -16.04 26.95 3.57
N LEU A 294 -17.21 26.63 3.01
CA LEU A 294 -17.34 25.46 2.13
C LEU A 294 -16.75 25.77 0.74
N PRO A 295 -16.01 24.82 0.12
CA PRO A 295 -15.40 25.06 -1.19
C PRO A 295 -16.36 25.55 -2.29
N PRO A 296 -17.61 25.02 -2.41
CA PRO A 296 -18.57 25.53 -3.40
C PRO A 296 -18.92 27.02 -3.21
N LEU A 297 -19.00 27.50 -1.97
CA LEU A 297 -19.33 28.90 -1.67
C LEU A 297 -18.17 29.85 -2.02
N ALA A 298 -16.93 29.43 -1.74
CA ALA A 298 -15.75 30.18 -2.14
C ALA A 298 -15.61 30.23 -3.67
N LYS A 299 -15.75 29.09 -4.36
CA LYS A 299 -15.68 29.00 -5.83
C LYS A 299 -16.77 29.80 -6.53
N GLN A 300 -17.94 30.00 -5.90
CA GLN A 300 -19.02 30.81 -6.46
C GLN A 300 -18.63 32.28 -6.67
N VAL A 301 -17.76 32.81 -5.80
CA VAL A 301 -17.32 34.22 -5.84
C VAL A 301 -15.89 34.39 -6.35
N ARG A 302 -15.08 33.32 -6.31
CA ARG A 302 -13.68 33.27 -6.71
C ARG A 302 -13.35 31.89 -7.27
N ASP A 303 -13.67 31.71 -8.54
CA ASP A 303 -13.52 30.46 -9.30
C ASP A 303 -12.07 29.96 -9.39
N ASP A 304 -11.11 30.88 -9.42
CA ASP A 304 -9.67 30.65 -9.41
C ASP A 304 -9.07 30.38 -8.01
N ALA A 305 -9.87 30.36 -6.94
CA ALA A 305 -9.38 30.04 -5.59
C ALA A 305 -8.90 28.58 -5.50
N ILE A 306 -7.74 28.37 -4.90
CA ILE A 306 -7.24 27.03 -4.54
C ILE A 306 -7.64 26.80 -3.09
N ILE A 307 -8.41 25.74 -2.83
CA ILE A 307 -9.04 25.53 -1.53
C ILE A 307 -8.57 24.21 -0.96
N CYS A 308 -8.20 24.22 0.31
CA CYS A 308 -7.89 23.04 1.10
C CYS A 308 -8.84 22.95 2.29
N THR A 309 -9.25 21.75 2.66
CA THR A 309 -10.07 21.51 3.86
C THR A 309 -9.59 20.28 4.62
N GLY A 310 -10.07 20.07 5.85
CA GLY A 310 -9.86 18.81 6.57
C GLY A 310 -10.70 17.64 6.04
N ARG A 311 -11.67 17.91 5.17
CA ARG A 311 -12.70 16.95 4.75
C ARG A 311 -12.25 16.11 3.55
N SER A 312 -12.62 14.83 3.57
CA SER A 312 -12.26 13.87 2.51
C SER A 312 -13.14 13.95 1.26
N ASP A 313 -14.32 14.57 1.35
CA ASP A 313 -15.24 14.75 0.22
C ASP A 313 -14.89 15.93 -0.69
N TYR A 314 -13.83 16.68 -0.38
CA TYR A 314 -13.33 17.78 -1.21
C TYR A 314 -11.89 17.52 -1.71
N PRO A 315 -11.49 18.18 -2.81
CA PRO A 315 -10.09 18.24 -3.26
C PRO A 315 -9.15 18.80 -2.19
N ASN A 316 -7.85 18.55 -2.33
CA ASN A 316 -6.79 19.07 -1.45
C ASN A 316 -7.06 18.89 0.06
N GLN A 317 -7.30 17.64 0.47
CA GLN A 317 -7.52 17.32 1.88
C GLN A 317 -6.23 17.47 2.69
N VAL A 318 -6.20 18.42 3.63
CA VAL A 318 -5.15 18.55 4.65
C VAL A 318 -5.54 17.65 5.81
N ASN A 319 -4.90 16.48 5.90
CA ASN A 319 -5.20 15.49 6.92
C ASN A 319 -3.91 14.95 7.55
N ASN A 320 -3.80 15.05 8.87
CA ASN A 320 -2.64 14.68 9.68
C ASN A 320 -2.09 13.27 9.41
N VAL A 321 -2.92 12.35 8.91
CA VAL A 321 -2.51 11.01 8.47
C VAL A 321 -1.39 11.03 7.42
N LEU A 322 -1.24 12.12 6.66
CA LEU A 322 -0.15 12.30 5.70
C LEU A 322 1.21 12.55 6.36
N CYS A 323 1.25 12.78 7.67
CA CYS A 323 2.45 13.17 8.39
C CYS A 323 2.80 12.18 9.51
N PHE A 324 1.96 12.06 10.55
CA PHE A 324 2.36 11.40 11.80
C PHE A 324 2.83 9.95 11.63
N PRO A 325 2.22 9.08 10.78
CA PRO A 325 2.70 7.69 10.68
C PRO A 325 4.15 7.65 10.18
N PHE A 326 4.48 8.49 9.20
CA PHE A 326 5.73 8.43 8.48
C PHE A 326 6.86 9.19 9.17
N ILE A 327 6.54 10.30 9.85
CA ILE A 327 7.54 11.03 10.66
C ILE A 327 8.02 10.16 11.82
N PHE A 328 7.10 9.45 12.50
CA PHE A 328 7.48 8.48 13.53
C PHE A 328 8.20 7.27 12.94
N ARG A 329 7.83 6.78 11.76
CA ARG A 329 8.57 5.67 11.12
C ARG A 329 10.04 6.00 10.94
N GLY A 330 10.32 7.17 10.34
CA GLY A 330 11.68 7.66 10.15
C GLY A 330 12.41 7.88 11.48
N ALA A 331 11.76 8.51 12.45
CA ALA A 331 12.33 8.75 13.78
C ALA A 331 12.67 7.46 14.53
N LEU A 332 11.75 6.49 14.55
CA LEU A 332 11.92 5.20 15.23
C LEU A 332 13.00 4.36 14.57
N ASP A 333 13.12 4.37 13.25
CA ASP A 333 14.10 3.54 12.51
C ASP A 333 15.54 3.93 12.80
N VAL A 334 15.80 5.22 13.02
CA VAL A 334 17.13 5.73 13.39
C VAL A 334 17.33 5.92 14.89
N GLY A 335 16.32 5.58 15.70
CA GLY A 335 16.35 5.81 17.14
C GLY A 335 16.56 7.27 17.49
N ALA A 336 15.85 8.17 16.82
CA ALA A 336 15.91 9.60 17.10
C ALA A 336 15.53 9.86 18.56
N THR A 337 16.21 10.78 19.24
CA THR A 337 15.86 11.20 20.61
C THR A 337 14.80 12.30 20.64
N ALA A 338 14.55 12.95 19.49
CA ALA A 338 13.58 14.02 19.34
C ALA A 338 13.04 14.08 17.90
N ILE A 339 11.92 14.79 17.70
CA ILE A 339 11.52 15.31 16.38
C ILE A 339 11.80 16.82 16.37
N ASN A 340 12.90 17.21 15.73
CA ASN A 340 13.35 18.61 15.64
C ASN A 340 12.83 19.31 14.38
N GLU A 341 13.19 20.59 14.22
CA GLU A 341 12.70 21.41 13.11
C GLU A 341 13.22 20.92 11.75
N GLU A 342 14.46 20.44 11.67
CA GLU A 342 15.06 19.86 10.46
C GLU A 342 14.24 18.67 9.96
N MET A 343 13.80 17.79 10.86
CA MET A 343 12.94 16.65 10.53
C MET A 343 11.56 17.10 10.03
N LYS A 344 10.96 18.14 10.64
CA LYS A 344 9.67 18.69 10.19
C LYS A 344 9.78 19.30 8.80
N LEU A 345 10.83 20.07 8.53
CA LEU A 345 11.10 20.65 7.22
C LEU A 345 11.34 19.57 6.16
N ALA A 346 12.07 18.51 6.50
CA ALA A 346 12.26 17.38 5.60
C ALA A 346 10.92 16.68 5.25
N ALA A 347 10.02 16.53 6.23
CA ALA A 347 8.68 16.02 5.99
C ALA A 347 7.85 16.94 5.08
N VAL A 348 7.90 18.26 5.29
CA VAL A 348 7.25 19.27 4.42
C VAL A 348 7.69 19.09 2.97
N HIS A 349 9.01 19.08 2.72
CA HIS A 349 9.56 18.95 1.37
C HIS A 349 9.20 17.60 0.74
N ALA A 350 9.30 16.50 1.48
CA ALA A 350 8.96 15.17 0.98
C ALA A 350 7.48 15.04 0.59
N ILE A 351 6.56 15.59 1.40
CA ILE A 351 5.12 15.61 1.09
C ILE A 351 4.85 16.49 -0.14
N ALA A 352 5.45 17.68 -0.18
CA ALA A 352 5.27 18.61 -1.28
C ALA A 352 5.75 18.02 -2.61
N GLU A 353 6.95 17.42 -2.63
CA GLU A 353 7.52 16.75 -3.81
C GLU A 353 6.71 15.53 -4.25
N LEU A 354 6.13 14.78 -3.32
CA LEU A 354 5.35 13.59 -3.67
C LEU A 354 4.10 13.93 -4.50
N ALA A 355 3.47 15.10 -4.27
CA ALA A 355 2.34 15.55 -5.08
C ALA A 355 2.72 15.79 -6.56
N HIS A 356 4.02 15.95 -6.87
CA HIS A 356 4.53 16.15 -8.23
C HIS A 356 4.85 14.82 -8.91
N ALA A 357 4.97 13.73 -8.16
CA ALA A 357 5.39 12.43 -8.66
C ALA A 357 4.20 11.61 -9.21
N GLU A 358 4.46 10.78 -10.22
CA GLU A 358 3.45 9.98 -10.95
C GLU A 358 2.59 9.05 -10.08
N GLN A 359 1.29 8.99 -10.34
CA GLN A 359 0.32 8.26 -9.53
C GLN A 359 0.64 6.75 -9.41
N SER A 360 0.33 6.18 -8.24
CA SER A 360 0.32 4.73 -8.01
C SER A 360 -1.09 4.17 -8.20
N GLU A 361 -1.23 2.98 -8.81
CA GLU A 361 -2.52 2.29 -9.04
C GLU A 361 -3.34 2.12 -7.76
N VAL A 362 -2.68 1.90 -6.62
CA VAL A 362 -3.32 1.82 -5.31
C VAL A 362 -4.16 3.08 -5.01
N VAL A 363 -3.69 4.26 -5.42
CA VAL A 363 -4.42 5.53 -5.25
C VAL A 363 -5.63 5.58 -6.18
N ALA A 364 -5.47 5.23 -7.46
CA ALA A 364 -6.57 5.20 -8.42
C ALA A 364 -7.69 4.23 -7.99
N SER A 365 -7.31 3.04 -7.50
CA SER A 365 -8.28 2.03 -7.03
C SER A 365 -9.04 2.44 -5.76
N ALA A 366 -8.41 3.20 -4.86
CA ALA A 366 -9.01 3.63 -3.59
C ALA A 366 -9.96 4.83 -3.72
N TYR A 367 -9.76 5.67 -4.75
CA TYR A 367 -10.48 6.93 -4.92
C TYR A 367 -11.34 7.02 -6.21
N GLY A 368 -11.38 5.96 -7.03
CA GLY A 368 -12.18 5.87 -8.26
C GLY A 368 -11.56 6.62 -9.46
N ASP A 369 -12.34 6.82 -10.54
CA ASP A 369 -11.95 7.50 -11.80
C ASP A 369 -11.63 9.02 -11.64
N GLN A 370 -11.11 9.48 -10.49
CA GLN A 370 -10.69 10.86 -10.30
C GLN A 370 -9.34 11.11 -10.99
N ASP A 371 -9.30 12.04 -11.95
CA ASP A 371 -8.07 12.51 -12.58
C ASP A 371 -7.25 13.38 -11.60
N LEU A 372 -6.25 12.77 -10.94
CA LEU A 372 -5.43 13.39 -9.88
C LEU A 372 -4.10 13.94 -10.44
N SER A 373 -4.16 14.92 -11.35
CA SER A 373 -2.96 15.58 -11.88
C SER A 373 -2.56 16.80 -11.05
N PHE A 374 -1.26 17.02 -10.83
CA PHE A 374 -0.76 18.17 -10.08
C PHE A 374 -1.31 19.49 -10.63
N GLY A 375 -2.00 20.25 -9.78
CA GLY A 375 -2.72 21.46 -10.19
C GLY A 375 -3.66 21.98 -9.11
N PRO A 376 -4.54 22.95 -9.43
CA PRO A 376 -5.42 23.62 -8.45
C PRO A 376 -6.25 22.68 -7.56
N GLU A 377 -6.63 21.51 -8.07
CA GLU A 377 -7.46 20.53 -7.34
C GLU A 377 -6.63 19.33 -6.80
N TYR A 378 -5.32 19.34 -6.99
CA TYR A 378 -4.38 18.34 -6.44
C TYR A 378 -3.01 18.95 -6.15
N ILE A 379 -2.84 19.50 -4.95
CA ILE A 379 -1.57 20.06 -4.44
C ILE A 379 -0.98 19.29 -3.26
N ILE A 380 -1.67 18.25 -2.77
CA ILE A 380 -1.24 17.40 -1.65
C ILE A 380 -1.56 15.94 -2.01
N PRO A 381 -0.66 14.98 -1.72
CA PRO A 381 -0.93 13.55 -1.94
C PRO A 381 -2.12 13.06 -1.10
N LYS A 382 -2.70 11.92 -1.50
CA LYS A 382 -3.83 11.30 -0.80
C LYS A 382 -3.36 10.34 0.30
N PRO A 383 -4.09 10.18 1.42
CA PRO A 383 -3.74 9.29 2.53
C PRO A 383 -3.35 7.85 2.19
N PHE A 384 -3.99 7.25 1.18
CA PHE A 384 -3.71 5.86 0.77
C PHE A 384 -2.61 5.74 -0.28
N ASP A 385 -1.82 6.78 -0.50
CA ASP A 385 -0.67 6.71 -1.40
C ASP A 385 0.47 5.87 -0.81
N PRO A 386 0.76 4.69 -1.37
CA PRO A 386 1.80 3.79 -0.86
C PRO A 386 3.19 4.43 -0.84
N ARG A 387 3.41 5.47 -1.66
CA ARG A 387 4.71 6.15 -1.78
C ARG A 387 5.02 7.04 -0.57
N LEU A 388 4.02 7.38 0.25
CA LEU A 388 4.19 8.25 1.42
C LEU A 388 5.27 7.73 2.38
N ILE A 389 5.20 6.45 2.77
CA ILE A 389 6.19 5.86 3.67
C ILE A 389 7.58 5.78 3.03
N VAL A 390 7.66 5.50 1.73
CA VAL A 390 8.92 5.34 0.99
C VAL A 390 9.61 6.69 0.74
N LYS A 391 8.88 7.80 0.78
CA LYS A 391 9.43 9.15 0.60
C LYS A 391 9.67 9.88 1.91
N ILE A 392 8.66 9.91 2.80
CA ILE A 392 8.70 10.74 4.01
C ILE A 392 9.60 10.12 5.08
N ALA A 393 9.48 8.81 5.34
CA ALA A 393 10.27 8.18 6.41
C ALA A 393 11.79 8.27 6.14
N PRO A 394 12.31 8.01 4.92
CA PRO A 394 13.72 8.24 4.61
C PRO A 394 14.17 9.69 4.71
N ALA A 395 13.36 10.65 4.26
CA ALA A 395 13.69 12.07 4.38
C ALA A 395 13.84 12.49 5.86
N VAL A 396 12.90 12.05 6.70
CA VAL A 396 12.91 12.31 8.15
C VAL A 396 14.07 11.60 8.83
N ALA A 397 14.33 10.33 8.52
CA ALA A 397 15.45 9.56 9.04
C ALA A 397 16.79 10.23 8.71
N LYS A 398 16.95 10.68 7.47
CA LYS A 398 18.15 11.41 7.04
C LYS A 398 18.31 12.73 7.78
N ALA A 399 17.24 13.51 7.93
CA ALA A 399 17.28 14.76 8.70
C ALA A 399 17.63 14.54 10.19
N ALA A 400 17.11 13.47 10.80
CA ALA A 400 17.46 13.08 12.16
C ALA A 400 18.95 12.72 12.32
N MET A 401 19.52 12.06 11.31
CA MET A 401 20.96 11.75 11.28
C MET A 401 21.80 13.01 11.07
N ASP A 402 21.43 13.84 10.10
CA ASP A 402 22.16 15.07 9.74
C ASP A 402 22.16 16.09 10.89
N SER A 403 21.09 16.13 11.69
CA SER A 403 20.96 17.00 12.87
C SER A 403 21.56 16.41 14.16
N GLY A 404 22.01 15.16 14.14
CA GLY A 404 22.68 14.51 15.27
C GLY A 404 21.77 13.96 16.37
N VAL A 405 20.45 13.91 16.16
CA VAL A 405 19.50 13.32 17.13
C VAL A 405 19.33 11.81 16.98
N ALA A 406 19.85 11.22 15.90
CA ALA A 406 19.81 9.78 15.65
C ALA A 406 20.83 9.00 16.49
N THR A 407 20.37 7.97 17.21
CA THR A 407 21.24 7.06 17.99
C THR A 407 21.65 5.80 17.20
N ARG A 408 20.94 5.50 16.11
CA ARG A 408 21.17 4.32 15.25
C ARG A 408 21.11 4.72 13.77
N PRO A 409 22.15 5.38 13.24
CA PRO A 409 22.16 5.82 11.85
C PRO A 409 22.03 4.65 10.86
N ILE A 410 21.35 4.89 9.75
CA ILE A 410 21.21 3.94 8.64
C ILE A 410 22.45 4.03 7.76
N ALA A 411 23.14 2.90 7.57
CA ALA A 411 24.34 2.84 6.73
C ALA A 411 24.03 2.74 5.23
N ASP A 412 22.97 2.00 4.88
CA ASP A 412 22.54 1.75 3.49
C ASP A 412 21.09 2.21 3.32
N PHE A 413 20.94 3.38 2.70
CA PHE A 413 19.62 3.97 2.47
C PHE A 413 18.84 3.24 1.37
N ASP A 414 19.51 2.64 0.39
CA ASP A 414 18.84 1.89 -0.67
C ASP A 414 18.19 0.63 -0.11
N ALA A 415 18.93 -0.11 0.74
CA ALA A 415 18.39 -1.27 1.46
C ALA A 415 17.24 -0.87 2.43
N TYR A 416 17.34 0.30 3.07
CA TYR A 416 16.28 0.81 3.94
C TYR A 416 15.01 1.15 3.15
N ILE A 417 15.13 1.87 2.03
CA ILE A 417 14.03 2.20 1.12
C ILE A 417 13.39 0.91 0.56
N GLU A 418 14.21 -0.08 0.20
CA GLU A 418 13.74 -1.38 -0.26
C GLU A 418 12.90 -2.08 0.84
N LYS A 419 13.39 -2.11 2.07
CA LYS A 419 12.65 -2.69 3.22
C LYS A 419 11.31 -1.98 3.47
N LEU A 420 11.26 -0.65 3.38
CA LEU A 420 10.01 0.10 3.50
C LEU A 420 9.05 -0.21 2.34
N SER A 421 9.59 -0.38 1.13
CA SER A 421 8.81 -0.80 -0.03
C SER A 421 8.25 -2.21 0.17
N GLU A 422 9.01 -3.14 0.77
CA GLU A 422 8.52 -4.47 1.13
C GLU A 422 7.35 -4.42 2.13
N PHE A 423 7.33 -3.47 3.07
CA PHE A 423 6.21 -3.26 4.00
C PHE A 423 4.91 -2.86 3.28
N VAL A 424 5.03 -1.99 2.27
CA VAL A 424 3.92 -1.51 1.43
C VAL A 424 3.42 -2.61 0.48
N TYR A 425 4.34 -3.41 -0.02
CA TYR A 425 4.07 -4.39 -1.07
C TYR A 425 4.11 -5.83 -0.60
N LYS A 426 4.03 -6.15 0.71
CA LYS A 426 4.19 -7.48 1.41
C LYS A 426 4.23 -8.77 0.58
N THR A 427 3.40 -8.92 -0.44
CA THR A 427 3.54 -9.90 -1.52
C THR A 427 4.89 -9.90 -2.27
N ASN A 428 5.69 -8.82 -2.23
CA ASN A 428 6.93 -8.69 -3.01
C ASN A 428 8.05 -9.61 -2.53
N LEU A 429 8.04 -10.07 -1.27
CA LEU A 429 9.12 -10.91 -0.75
C LEU A 429 9.27 -12.24 -1.50
N PHE A 430 8.17 -12.87 -1.96
CA PHE A 430 8.27 -14.11 -2.72
C PHE A 430 8.44 -13.90 -4.24
N MET A 431 7.98 -12.76 -4.79
CA MET A 431 8.20 -12.40 -6.20
C MET A 431 9.58 -11.75 -6.44
N LYS A 432 10.28 -11.33 -5.39
CA LYS A 432 11.60 -10.65 -5.46
C LYS A 432 12.63 -11.42 -6.29
N PRO A 433 12.79 -12.75 -6.16
CA PRO A 433 13.72 -13.50 -7.01
C PRO A 433 13.34 -13.43 -8.49
N ILE A 434 12.04 -13.56 -8.81
CA ILE A 434 11.51 -13.49 -10.17
C ILE A 434 11.73 -12.11 -10.78
N PHE A 435 11.41 -11.04 -10.05
CA PHE A 435 11.57 -9.67 -10.54
C PHE A 435 13.05 -9.32 -10.75
N SER A 436 13.91 -9.73 -9.82
CA SER A 436 15.35 -9.51 -9.92
C SER A 436 15.93 -10.23 -11.15
N GLN A 437 15.45 -11.43 -11.46
CA GLN A 437 15.87 -12.20 -12.63
C GLN A 437 15.31 -11.60 -13.93
N ALA A 438 14.02 -11.24 -13.97
CA ALA A 438 13.37 -10.62 -15.12
C ALA A 438 14.10 -9.33 -15.59
N ARG A 439 14.53 -8.47 -14.65
CA ARG A 439 15.26 -7.23 -14.94
C ARG A 439 16.62 -7.42 -15.61
N LYS A 440 17.28 -8.56 -15.42
CA LYS A 440 18.63 -8.79 -15.98
C LYS A 440 18.61 -8.82 -17.50
N GLU A 441 17.58 -9.42 -18.09
CA GLU A 441 17.44 -9.53 -19.54
C GLU A 441 15.96 -9.44 -19.95
N PRO A 442 15.37 -8.24 -19.98
CA PRO A 442 13.94 -8.06 -20.29
C PRO A 442 13.59 -8.60 -21.69
N LYS A 443 12.60 -9.50 -21.74
CA LYS A 443 12.14 -10.18 -22.96
C LYS A 443 10.92 -9.50 -23.59
N ARG A 444 10.65 -9.78 -24.87
CA ARG A 444 9.48 -9.28 -25.61
C ARG A 444 8.25 -10.09 -25.26
N VAL A 445 7.25 -9.45 -24.66
CA VAL A 445 6.05 -10.14 -24.15
C VAL A 445 4.79 -9.59 -24.81
N VAL A 446 4.01 -10.47 -25.45
CA VAL A 446 2.71 -10.09 -26.01
C VAL A 446 1.65 -10.07 -24.91
N LEU A 447 0.93 -8.96 -24.82
CA LEU A 447 -0.31 -8.84 -24.03
C LEU A 447 -1.48 -8.85 -25.01
N ALA A 448 -2.20 -9.97 -25.07
CA ALA A 448 -3.20 -10.22 -26.11
C ALA A 448 -4.39 -9.26 -26.02
N GLU A 449 -4.85 -8.89 -24.82
CA GLU A 449 -5.94 -7.94 -24.64
C GLU A 449 -5.42 -6.52 -24.44
N GLY A 450 -4.59 -6.02 -25.38
CA GLY A 450 -3.86 -4.76 -25.27
C GLY A 450 -4.72 -3.49 -25.15
N GLU A 451 -6.01 -3.55 -25.50
CA GLU A 451 -6.94 -2.44 -25.28
C GLU A 451 -7.47 -2.37 -23.85
N GLU A 452 -7.37 -3.44 -23.05
CA GLU A 452 -8.00 -3.54 -21.73
C GLU A 452 -7.30 -2.63 -20.69
N THR A 453 -8.08 -1.93 -19.86
CA THR A 453 -7.58 -0.89 -18.94
C THR A 453 -6.49 -1.41 -17.98
N ARG A 454 -6.67 -2.58 -17.38
CA ARG A 454 -5.69 -3.19 -16.47
C ARG A 454 -4.44 -3.65 -17.21
N VAL A 455 -4.57 -4.10 -18.46
CA VAL A 455 -3.42 -4.42 -19.31
C VAL A 455 -2.59 -3.15 -19.60
N LEU A 456 -3.23 -2.02 -19.86
CA LEU A 456 -2.54 -0.73 -20.06
C LEU A 456 -1.81 -0.25 -18.79
N HIS A 457 -2.46 -0.32 -17.62
CA HIS A 457 -1.79 -0.03 -16.34
C HIS A 457 -0.61 -0.97 -16.07
N ALA A 458 -0.78 -2.27 -16.35
CA ALA A 458 0.30 -3.25 -16.18
C ALA A 458 1.46 -2.93 -17.13
N THR A 459 1.18 -2.46 -18.34
CA THR A 459 2.19 -2.05 -19.31
C THR A 459 3.05 -0.90 -18.78
N GLN A 460 2.44 0.14 -18.19
CA GLN A 460 3.18 1.22 -17.52
C GLN A 460 4.08 0.67 -16.42
N GLU A 461 3.54 -0.17 -15.52
CA GLU A 461 4.31 -0.70 -14.40
C GLU A 461 5.49 -1.59 -14.87
N LEU A 462 5.27 -2.41 -15.91
CA LEU A 462 6.32 -3.25 -16.51
C LEU A 462 7.46 -2.42 -17.10
N VAL A 463 7.14 -1.31 -17.76
CA VAL A 463 8.11 -0.37 -18.32
C VAL A 463 8.86 0.35 -17.20
N SER A 464 8.15 0.93 -16.22
CA SER A 464 8.74 1.65 -15.09
C SER A 464 9.66 0.78 -14.25
N LEU A 465 9.31 -0.49 -14.05
CA LEU A 465 10.13 -1.45 -13.29
C LEU A 465 11.21 -2.15 -14.14
N GLY A 466 11.24 -1.92 -15.45
CA GLY A 466 12.19 -2.54 -16.39
C GLY A 466 12.07 -4.06 -16.46
N LEU A 467 10.85 -4.61 -16.37
CA LEU A 467 10.62 -6.06 -16.27
C LEU A 467 10.48 -6.76 -17.63
N ALA A 468 9.95 -6.08 -18.64
CA ALA A 468 9.65 -6.65 -19.96
C ALA A 468 9.69 -5.57 -21.05
N LYS A 469 9.66 -6.01 -22.31
CA LYS A 469 9.40 -5.17 -23.51
C LYS A 469 8.00 -5.51 -24.03
N PRO A 470 6.96 -4.76 -23.65
CA PRO A 470 5.58 -5.15 -23.94
C PRO A 470 5.22 -4.97 -25.42
N ILE A 471 4.40 -5.88 -25.94
CA ILE A 471 3.76 -5.78 -27.25
C ILE A 471 2.25 -5.90 -27.05
N LEU A 472 1.50 -4.84 -27.37
CA LEU A 472 0.05 -4.79 -27.21
C LEU A 472 -0.66 -5.17 -28.49
N VAL A 473 -1.59 -6.11 -28.43
CA VAL A 473 -2.48 -6.43 -29.55
C VAL A 473 -3.76 -5.60 -29.41
N GLY A 474 -4.07 -4.79 -30.41
CA GLY A 474 -5.26 -3.95 -30.40
C GLY A 474 -5.19 -2.78 -31.38
N ARG A 475 -6.26 -2.00 -31.44
CA ARG A 475 -6.38 -0.86 -32.34
C ARG A 475 -5.59 0.34 -31.81
N PRO A 476 -4.65 0.92 -32.59
CA PRO A 476 -3.81 2.02 -32.13
C PRO A 476 -4.61 3.23 -31.60
N SER A 477 -5.69 3.62 -32.29
CA SER A 477 -6.53 4.74 -31.88
C SER A 477 -7.25 4.50 -30.55
N VAL A 478 -7.62 3.25 -30.25
CA VAL A 478 -8.30 2.90 -29.00
C VAL A 478 -7.31 2.84 -27.84
N ILE A 479 -6.13 2.25 -28.07
CA ILE A 479 -5.05 2.20 -27.08
C ILE A 479 -4.63 3.63 -26.71
N GLU A 480 -4.35 4.49 -27.68
CA GLU A 480 -3.93 5.88 -27.46
C GLU A 480 -4.99 6.69 -26.69
N MET A 481 -6.26 6.60 -27.12
CA MET A 481 -7.37 7.24 -26.43
C MET A 481 -7.47 6.80 -24.96
N ARG A 482 -7.29 5.50 -24.69
CA ARG A 482 -7.36 4.96 -23.32
C ARG A 482 -6.14 5.36 -22.49
N ILE A 483 -4.94 5.36 -23.06
CA ILE A 483 -3.71 5.86 -22.41
C ILE A 483 -3.92 7.31 -21.95
N GLN A 484 -4.41 8.18 -22.84
CA GLN A 484 -4.70 9.57 -22.53
C GLN A 484 -5.78 9.70 -21.45
N LYS A 485 -6.88 8.95 -21.57
CA LYS A 485 -7.97 8.96 -20.58
C LYS A 485 -7.52 8.48 -19.21
N LEU A 486 -6.59 7.53 -19.15
CA LEU A 486 -6.06 6.95 -17.91
C LEU A 486 -4.86 7.73 -17.34
N GLY A 487 -4.40 8.79 -18.01
CA GLY A 487 -3.25 9.60 -17.58
C GLY A 487 -1.91 8.86 -17.63
N LEU A 488 -1.78 7.80 -18.43
CA LEU A 488 -0.55 6.99 -18.53
C LEU A 488 0.51 7.71 -19.37
N GLN A 489 1.79 7.55 -19.01
CA GLN A 489 2.90 8.24 -19.67
C GLN A 489 3.60 7.40 -20.75
N ILE A 490 3.30 6.10 -20.83
CA ILE A 490 3.81 5.21 -21.87
C ILE A 490 3.40 5.66 -23.28
N LYS A 491 4.35 5.56 -24.21
CA LYS A 491 4.18 5.93 -25.62
C LYS A 491 4.44 4.74 -26.54
N ALA A 492 3.54 4.53 -27.49
CA ALA A 492 3.69 3.53 -28.53
C ALA A 492 4.96 3.81 -29.37
N GLY A 493 5.74 2.77 -29.65
CA GLY A 493 6.99 2.85 -30.41
C GLY A 493 8.21 3.30 -29.60
N VAL A 494 8.03 3.73 -28.35
CA VAL A 494 9.11 4.04 -27.40
C VAL A 494 9.13 3.04 -26.26
N ASP A 495 8.00 2.93 -25.56
CA ASP A 495 7.88 2.11 -24.34
C ASP A 495 7.29 0.72 -24.63
N PHE A 496 6.46 0.60 -25.65
CA PHE A 496 5.83 -0.66 -26.09
C PHE A 496 5.55 -0.66 -27.59
N GLU A 497 5.42 -1.85 -28.19
CA GLU A 497 5.02 -2.03 -29.59
C GLU A 497 3.51 -2.31 -29.70
N ILE A 498 2.90 -1.96 -30.85
CA ILE A 498 1.48 -2.26 -31.12
C ILE A 498 1.37 -3.19 -32.34
N VAL A 499 0.53 -4.21 -32.22
CA VAL A 499 0.06 -5.05 -33.32
C VAL A 499 -1.41 -4.74 -33.60
N ASN A 500 -1.66 -4.11 -34.74
CA ASN A 500 -2.98 -3.64 -35.13
C ASN A 500 -3.80 -4.77 -35.76
N ASN A 501 -4.76 -5.32 -35.02
CA ASN A 501 -5.60 -6.41 -35.48
C ASN A 501 -6.61 -6.02 -36.60
N GLU A 502 -6.82 -4.73 -36.89
CA GLU A 502 -7.63 -4.29 -38.04
C GLU A 502 -6.79 -4.12 -39.31
N SER A 503 -5.50 -3.81 -39.18
CA SER A 503 -4.63 -3.48 -40.30
C SER A 503 -3.16 -3.72 -39.93
N ASP A 504 -2.72 -4.98 -40.03
CA ASP A 504 -1.32 -5.38 -39.87
C ASP A 504 -0.73 -5.81 -41.22
N PRO A 505 0.45 -5.30 -41.63
CA PRO A 505 1.07 -5.72 -42.89
C PRO A 505 1.42 -7.22 -42.93
N ARG A 506 1.56 -7.87 -41.77
CA ARG A 506 1.83 -9.31 -41.63
C ARG A 506 0.57 -10.17 -41.63
N PHE A 507 -0.62 -9.57 -41.84
CA PHE A 507 -1.89 -10.29 -41.75
C PHE A 507 -1.91 -11.54 -42.62
N LYS A 508 -1.40 -11.44 -43.86
CA LYS A 508 -1.36 -12.56 -44.81
C LYS A 508 -0.50 -13.71 -44.30
N GLU A 509 0.67 -13.39 -43.79
CA GLU A 509 1.63 -14.31 -43.20
C GLU A 509 1.03 -15.00 -41.97
N TYR A 510 0.36 -14.25 -41.11
CA TYR A 510 -0.21 -14.78 -39.86
C TYR A 510 -1.34 -15.77 -40.10
N TRP A 511 -2.33 -15.44 -40.94
CA TRP A 511 -3.42 -16.38 -41.21
C TRP A 511 -2.95 -17.58 -42.03
N SER A 512 -1.96 -17.39 -42.91
CA SER A 512 -1.37 -18.50 -43.68
C SER A 512 -0.67 -19.49 -42.75
N GLU A 513 0.12 -19.00 -41.79
CA GLU A 513 0.81 -19.81 -40.78
C GLU A 513 -0.20 -20.54 -39.88
N TYR A 514 -1.19 -19.82 -39.34
CA TYR A 514 -2.25 -20.40 -38.54
C TYR A 514 -3.02 -21.49 -39.30
N TYR A 515 -3.31 -21.27 -40.59
CA TYR A 515 -3.90 -22.29 -41.45
C TYR A 515 -2.98 -23.50 -41.63
N GLN A 516 -1.67 -23.33 -41.85
CA GLN A 516 -0.75 -24.47 -41.99
C GLN A 516 -0.74 -25.35 -40.73
N LEU A 517 -0.75 -24.72 -39.55
CA LEU A 517 -0.79 -25.41 -38.27
C LEU A 517 -2.13 -26.12 -38.02
N MET A 518 -3.24 -25.49 -38.43
CA MET A 518 -4.59 -25.92 -38.06
C MET A 518 -5.36 -26.66 -39.16
N LYS A 519 -4.86 -26.74 -40.41
CA LYS A 519 -5.58 -27.37 -41.55
C LYS A 519 -5.95 -28.83 -41.30
N ARG A 520 -5.10 -29.60 -40.61
CA ARG A 520 -5.38 -31.00 -40.24
C ARG A 520 -6.32 -31.14 -39.04
N ARG A 521 -6.65 -30.02 -38.39
CA ARG A 521 -7.64 -29.91 -37.31
C ARG A 521 -8.96 -29.29 -37.81
N GLY A 522 -9.15 -29.21 -39.14
CA GLY A 522 -10.42 -28.82 -39.77
C GLY A 522 -10.61 -27.33 -40.02
N ILE A 523 -9.60 -26.49 -39.79
CA ILE A 523 -9.68 -25.05 -40.06
C ILE A 523 -9.49 -24.76 -41.56
N THR A 524 -10.45 -24.06 -42.17
CA THR A 524 -10.34 -23.57 -43.57
C THR A 524 -9.56 -22.26 -43.65
N GLN A 525 -9.20 -21.81 -44.86
CA GLN A 525 -8.49 -20.54 -45.05
C GLN A 525 -9.34 -19.35 -44.60
N GLU A 526 -10.65 -19.36 -44.89
CA GLU A 526 -11.58 -18.31 -44.48
C GLU A 526 -11.72 -18.26 -42.96
N GLN A 527 -11.79 -19.41 -42.30
CA GLN A 527 -11.80 -19.50 -40.84
C GLN A 527 -10.49 -18.99 -40.23
N ALA A 528 -9.35 -19.30 -40.83
CA ALA A 528 -8.05 -18.81 -40.39
C ALA A 528 -7.94 -17.28 -40.50
N GLN A 529 -8.38 -16.69 -41.62
CA GLN A 529 -8.42 -15.24 -41.80
C GLN A 529 -9.29 -14.58 -40.73
N ARG A 530 -10.51 -15.10 -40.51
CA ARG A 530 -11.43 -14.58 -39.50
C ARG A 530 -10.84 -14.70 -38.08
N ALA A 531 -10.20 -15.81 -37.76
CA ALA A 531 -9.59 -16.03 -36.45
C ALA A 531 -8.49 -15.00 -36.15
N VAL A 532 -7.61 -14.71 -37.11
CA VAL A 532 -6.55 -13.70 -36.94
C VAL A 532 -7.11 -12.28 -36.80
N ILE A 533 -8.29 -11.97 -37.37
CA ILE A 533 -8.93 -10.65 -37.16
C ILE A 533 -9.55 -10.56 -35.76
N SER A 534 -10.31 -11.57 -35.36
CA SER A 534 -11.21 -11.46 -34.20
C SER A 534 -10.65 -11.99 -32.88
N ASN A 535 -9.58 -12.79 -32.91
CA ASN A 535 -9.04 -13.45 -31.73
C ASN A 535 -7.61 -13.00 -31.45
N THR A 536 -7.45 -12.09 -30.49
CA THR A 536 -6.15 -11.53 -30.14
C THR A 536 -5.19 -12.56 -29.53
N THR A 537 -5.71 -13.63 -28.92
CA THR A 537 -4.88 -14.76 -28.46
C THR A 537 -4.28 -15.52 -29.63
N VAL A 538 -4.99 -15.68 -30.74
CA VAL A 538 -4.43 -16.29 -31.97
C VAL A 538 -3.29 -15.44 -32.51
N ILE A 539 -3.47 -14.11 -32.56
CA ILE A 539 -2.44 -13.17 -33.01
C ILE A 539 -1.18 -13.32 -32.14
N GLY A 540 -1.33 -13.21 -30.81
CA GLY A 540 -0.20 -13.32 -29.90
C GLY A 540 0.49 -14.69 -29.94
N ALA A 541 -0.29 -15.77 -30.09
CA ALA A 541 0.27 -17.11 -30.16
C ALA A 541 1.10 -17.33 -31.43
N ILE A 542 0.64 -16.80 -32.57
CA ILE A 542 1.38 -16.82 -33.83
C ILE A 542 2.67 -15.99 -33.73
N MET A 543 2.64 -14.84 -33.06
CA MET A 543 3.85 -14.02 -32.83
C MET A 543 4.93 -14.79 -32.07
N VAL A 544 4.56 -15.48 -30.98
CA VAL A 544 5.48 -16.30 -30.20
C VAL A 544 5.98 -17.50 -31.01
N HIS A 545 5.10 -18.13 -31.81
CA HIS A 545 5.49 -19.25 -32.67
C HIS A 545 6.53 -18.82 -33.74
N ARG A 546 6.38 -17.61 -34.28
CA ARG A 546 7.27 -17.04 -35.30
C ARG A 546 8.55 -16.42 -34.72
N GLY A 547 8.73 -16.42 -33.39
CA GLY A 547 9.87 -15.78 -32.72
C GLY A 547 9.85 -14.26 -32.77
N GLU A 548 8.70 -13.66 -33.08
CA GLU A 548 8.51 -12.20 -33.06
C GLU A 548 8.30 -11.68 -31.63
N ALA A 549 7.93 -12.57 -30.71
CA ALA A 549 7.90 -12.35 -29.28
C ALA A 549 8.43 -13.58 -28.53
N ASP A 550 8.92 -13.37 -27.31
CA ASP A 550 9.51 -14.42 -26.49
C ASP A 550 8.47 -15.11 -25.58
N ALA A 551 7.42 -14.38 -25.18
CA ALA A 551 6.36 -14.88 -24.30
C ALA A 551 4.99 -14.23 -24.59
N MET A 552 3.91 -14.80 -24.04
CA MET A 552 2.56 -14.25 -24.17
C MET A 552 1.74 -14.37 -22.87
N ILE A 553 0.97 -13.32 -22.57
CA ILE A 553 -0.10 -13.31 -21.57
C ILE A 553 -1.43 -13.02 -22.27
N CYS A 554 -2.47 -13.81 -21.96
CA CYS A 554 -3.82 -13.61 -22.45
C CYS A 554 -4.88 -13.95 -21.38
N GLY A 555 -6.17 -13.75 -21.65
CA GLY A 555 -7.26 -14.23 -20.79
C GLY A 555 -7.75 -13.24 -19.73
N THR A 556 -7.42 -11.95 -19.86
CA THR A 556 -8.06 -10.90 -19.06
C THR A 556 -9.51 -10.62 -19.51
N ILE A 557 -9.87 -11.09 -20.72
CA ILE A 557 -11.22 -11.09 -21.27
C ILE A 557 -11.51 -12.50 -21.79
N GLY A 558 -12.67 -13.07 -21.46
CA GLY A 558 -13.09 -14.39 -21.92
C GLY A 558 -12.87 -15.51 -20.90
N GLU A 559 -13.31 -16.72 -21.24
CA GLU A 559 -13.16 -17.90 -20.39
C GLU A 559 -11.81 -18.57 -20.62
N TYR A 560 -11.16 -19.04 -19.54
CA TYR A 560 -9.83 -19.66 -19.60
C TYR A 560 -9.71 -20.76 -20.66
N HIS A 561 -10.75 -21.60 -20.77
CA HIS A 561 -10.77 -22.73 -21.71
C HIS A 561 -10.73 -22.28 -23.17
N ASP A 562 -11.31 -21.13 -23.52
CA ASP A 562 -11.31 -20.62 -24.90
C ASP A 562 -9.91 -20.21 -25.35
N HIS A 563 -9.12 -19.61 -24.46
CA HIS A 563 -7.71 -19.30 -24.71
C HIS A 563 -6.88 -20.58 -24.77
N TYR A 564 -7.11 -21.54 -23.87
CA TYR A 564 -6.36 -22.80 -23.83
C TYR A 564 -6.55 -23.63 -25.11
N ARG A 565 -7.77 -23.61 -25.70
CA ARG A 565 -8.07 -24.23 -27.00
C ARG A 565 -7.30 -23.63 -28.17
N VAL A 566 -6.73 -22.43 -28.02
CA VAL A 566 -5.82 -21.83 -29.01
C VAL A 566 -4.38 -22.20 -28.70
N VAL A 567 -3.97 -22.05 -27.44
CA VAL A 567 -2.58 -22.22 -26.99
C VAL A 567 -2.09 -23.67 -27.17
N GLN A 568 -2.85 -24.66 -26.68
CA GLN A 568 -2.39 -26.06 -26.70
C GLN A 568 -2.20 -26.62 -28.11
N PRO A 569 -3.13 -26.46 -29.07
CA PRO A 569 -2.95 -26.97 -30.43
C PRO A 569 -1.79 -26.36 -31.19
N LEU A 570 -1.46 -25.11 -30.89
CA LEU A 570 -0.49 -24.30 -31.63
C LEU A 570 0.95 -24.56 -31.16
N PHE A 571 1.15 -24.66 -29.84
CA PHE A 571 2.47 -24.89 -29.27
C PHE A 571 2.77 -26.35 -28.94
N GLY A 572 1.74 -27.16 -28.69
CA GLY A 572 1.91 -28.52 -28.17
C GLY A 572 2.48 -28.53 -26.75
N TYR A 573 2.89 -29.71 -26.31
CA TYR A 573 3.56 -29.90 -25.03
C TYR A 573 5.07 -29.80 -25.19
N ARG A 574 5.75 -29.42 -24.11
CA ARG A 574 7.23 -29.44 -24.05
C ARG A 574 7.75 -30.88 -24.12
N ASP A 575 9.00 -31.04 -24.52
CA ASP A 575 9.64 -32.35 -24.59
C ASP A 575 9.60 -33.06 -23.23
N GLY A 576 9.31 -34.37 -23.25
CA GLY A 576 9.24 -35.20 -22.04
C GLY A 576 7.95 -35.07 -21.22
N VAL A 577 6.97 -34.26 -21.66
CA VAL A 577 5.68 -34.08 -21.00
C VAL A 577 4.55 -34.35 -21.97
N SER A 578 3.48 -34.99 -21.50
CA SER A 578 2.30 -35.37 -22.29
C SER A 578 1.02 -34.63 -21.88
N THR A 579 1.05 -33.90 -20.76
CA THR A 579 -0.08 -33.07 -20.28
C THR A 579 0.32 -31.64 -19.91
N ALA A 580 -0.65 -30.74 -19.80
CA ALA A 580 -0.46 -29.42 -19.21
C ALA A 580 -1.17 -29.33 -17.86
N GLY A 581 -0.83 -28.35 -17.03
CA GLY A 581 -1.53 -28.09 -15.77
C GLY A 581 -1.61 -26.61 -15.46
N ALA A 582 -2.54 -26.19 -14.62
CA ALA A 582 -2.64 -24.83 -14.12
C ALA A 582 -2.46 -24.78 -12.60
N MET A 583 -1.43 -24.07 -12.15
CA MET A 583 -1.14 -23.88 -10.73
C MET A 583 -1.48 -22.45 -10.29
N ASN A 584 -2.13 -22.29 -9.14
CA ASN A 584 -2.32 -20.97 -8.52
C ASN A 584 -1.59 -20.90 -7.19
N ALA A 585 -0.91 -19.78 -6.93
CA ALA A 585 -0.28 -19.47 -5.66
C ALA A 585 -1.14 -18.51 -4.83
N LEU A 586 -1.23 -18.80 -3.54
CA LEU A 586 -1.94 -18.05 -2.51
C LEU A 586 -0.96 -17.73 -1.37
N LEU A 587 -1.01 -16.50 -0.88
CA LEU A 587 -0.34 -16.14 0.36
C LEU A 587 -1.32 -16.35 1.52
N LEU A 588 -1.13 -17.44 2.27
CA LEU A 588 -1.90 -17.75 3.46
C LEU A 588 -1.10 -17.37 4.72
N PRO A 589 -1.74 -17.20 5.89
CA PRO A 589 -1.02 -16.97 7.15
C PRO A 589 0.03 -18.04 7.49
N SER A 590 -0.17 -19.28 7.00
CA SER A 590 0.77 -20.39 7.12
C SER A 590 1.95 -20.34 6.14
N GLY A 591 1.94 -19.42 5.16
CA GLY A 591 2.95 -19.25 4.13
C GLY A 591 2.43 -19.36 2.70
N ASN A 592 3.35 -19.42 1.75
CA ASN A 592 3.03 -19.56 0.32
C ASN A 592 2.46 -20.96 0.04
N THR A 593 1.24 -21.01 -0.46
CA THR A 593 0.53 -22.26 -0.80
C THR A 593 0.18 -22.27 -2.28
N PHE A 594 0.52 -23.35 -2.96
CA PHE A 594 0.33 -23.58 -4.39
C PHE A 594 -0.68 -24.70 -4.58
N ILE A 595 -1.68 -24.50 -5.45
CA ILE A 595 -2.74 -25.47 -5.71
C ILE A 595 -2.74 -25.82 -7.20
N ALA A 596 -2.68 -27.12 -7.50
CA ALA A 596 -2.75 -27.67 -8.86
C ALA A 596 -3.67 -28.91 -8.90
N ASP A 597 -4.42 -29.21 -9.96
CA ASP A 597 -4.63 -28.46 -11.21
C ASP A 597 -5.97 -27.70 -11.18
N THR A 598 -5.91 -26.40 -11.41
CA THR A 598 -7.05 -25.49 -11.21
C THR A 598 -7.88 -25.20 -12.45
N TYR A 599 -7.38 -25.47 -13.67
CA TYR A 599 -8.08 -25.02 -14.89
C TYR A 599 -7.92 -25.92 -16.13
N VAL A 600 -6.99 -26.88 -16.15
CA VAL A 600 -6.68 -27.63 -17.39
C VAL A 600 -7.41 -28.98 -17.46
N ASN A 601 -7.18 -29.85 -16.50
CA ASN A 601 -7.63 -31.24 -16.54
C ASN A 601 -8.83 -31.46 -15.62
N HIS A 602 -9.98 -31.80 -16.20
CA HIS A 602 -11.22 -32.02 -15.45
C HIS A 602 -11.09 -33.16 -14.42
N ASP A 603 -10.64 -34.33 -14.87
CA ASP A 603 -10.38 -35.50 -14.02
C ASP A 603 -9.09 -36.19 -14.51
N PRO A 604 -7.91 -35.70 -14.11
CA PRO A 604 -6.64 -36.23 -14.61
C PRO A 604 -6.40 -37.65 -14.13
N SER A 605 -5.73 -38.44 -14.96
CA SER A 605 -5.22 -39.78 -14.66
C SER A 605 -4.03 -39.73 -13.67
N PRO A 606 -3.65 -40.86 -13.04
CA PRO A 606 -2.45 -40.92 -12.19
C PRO A 606 -1.17 -40.47 -12.90
N GLU A 607 -1.02 -40.81 -14.18
CA GLU A 607 0.12 -40.46 -15.02
C GLU A 607 0.16 -38.94 -15.26
N GLU A 608 -0.98 -38.33 -15.59
CA GLU A 608 -1.10 -36.87 -15.75
C GLU A 608 -0.86 -36.13 -14.43
N LEU A 609 -1.41 -36.63 -13.31
CA LEU A 609 -1.17 -36.05 -11.98
C LEU A 609 0.31 -36.11 -11.59
N ALA A 610 1.02 -37.18 -11.97
CA ALA A 610 2.45 -37.29 -11.70
C ALA A 610 3.24 -36.23 -12.47
N GLU A 611 2.96 -36.04 -13.76
CA GLU A 611 3.56 -34.97 -14.56
C GLU A 611 3.23 -33.58 -14.01
N ILE A 612 1.96 -33.31 -13.67
CA ILE A 612 1.53 -32.03 -13.07
C ILE A 612 2.26 -31.77 -11.75
N THR A 613 2.46 -32.80 -10.93
CA THR A 613 3.18 -32.68 -9.66
C THR A 613 4.63 -32.27 -9.86
N LEU A 614 5.32 -32.91 -10.81
CA LEU A 614 6.72 -32.59 -11.13
C LEU A 614 6.85 -31.17 -11.72
N MET A 615 5.94 -30.78 -12.60
CA MET A 615 5.88 -29.42 -13.16
C MET A 615 5.60 -28.36 -12.09
N ALA A 616 4.71 -28.65 -11.14
CA ALA A 616 4.43 -27.76 -10.02
C ALA A 616 5.66 -27.59 -9.12
N ALA A 617 6.37 -28.68 -8.82
CA ALA A 617 7.61 -28.64 -8.05
C ALA A 617 8.70 -27.83 -8.76
N GLU A 618 8.89 -28.03 -10.07
CA GLU A 618 9.78 -27.20 -10.90
C GLU A 618 9.42 -25.72 -10.80
N SER A 619 8.14 -25.39 -10.99
CA SER A 619 7.63 -24.02 -10.98
C SER A 619 7.88 -23.35 -9.62
N VAL A 620 7.67 -24.07 -8.52
CA VAL A 620 7.90 -23.56 -7.16
C VAL A 620 9.39 -23.29 -6.88
N ARG A 621 10.30 -24.12 -7.41
CA ARG A 621 11.77 -23.88 -7.30
C ARG A 621 12.19 -22.56 -7.95
N ARG A 622 11.51 -22.10 -9.00
CA ARG A 622 11.79 -20.80 -9.65
C ARG A 622 11.58 -19.62 -8.71
N PHE A 623 10.68 -19.75 -7.73
CA PHE A 623 10.47 -18.74 -6.68
C PHE A 623 11.54 -18.82 -5.57
N GLY A 624 12.53 -19.70 -5.68
CA GLY A 624 13.53 -19.95 -4.64
C GLY A 624 12.97 -20.72 -3.44
N ILE A 625 11.87 -21.46 -3.63
CA ILE A 625 11.17 -22.18 -2.57
C ILE A 625 11.40 -23.69 -2.75
N GLU A 626 11.76 -24.38 -1.66
CA GLU A 626 11.87 -25.84 -1.66
C GLU A 626 10.48 -26.50 -1.78
N PRO A 627 10.22 -27.35 -2.79
CA PRO A 627 8.94 -28.02 -2.97
C PRO A 627 8.63 -29.01 -1.85
N ARG A 628 7.44 -28.86 -1.23
CA ARG A 628 6.90 -29.76 -0.21
C ARG A 628 5.49 -30.13 -0.63
N VAL A 629 5.37 -31.31 -1.23
CA VAL A 629 4.17 -31.72 -1.97
C VAL A 629 3.29 -32.63 -1.11
N ALA A 630 2.00 -32.32 -1.07
CA ALA A 630 0.98 -33.21 -0.56
C ALA A 630 -0.01 -33.57 -1.67
N LEU A 631 -0.20 -34.88 -1.87
CA LEU A 631 -1.25 -35.43 -2.72
C LEU A 631 -2.54 -35.53 -1.90
N LEU A 632 -3.52 -34.67 -2.21
CA LEU A 632 -4.75 -34.58 -1.42
C LEU A 632 -5.81 -35.58 -1.84
N SER A 633 -6.54 -36.08 -0.86
CA SER A 633 -7.66 -37.00 -1.02
C SER A 633 -8.63 -36.85 0.15
N HIS A 634 -9.83 -37.42 0.01
CA HIS A 634 -10.72 -37.68 1.15
C HIS A 634 -10.30 -38.94 1.92
N SER A 635 -9.38 -39.75 1.38
CA SER A 635 -8.69 -40.81 2.11
C SER A 635 -7.46 -40.24 2.79
N ASN A 636 -7.06 -40.88 3.88
CA ASN A 636 -5.87 -40.50 4.61
C ASN A 636 -5.01 -41.72 4.90
N PHE A 637 -3.99 -41.92 4.08
CA PHE A 637 -3.05 -43.06 4.12
C PHE A 637 -3.74 -44.42 4.08
N GLY A 638 -4.60 -44.66 3.08
CA GLY A 638 -5.27 -45.94 2.88
C GLY A 638 -6.56 -46.14 3.69
N SER A 639 -7.06 -45.10 4.38
CA SER A 639 -8.31 -45.18 5.15
C SER A 639 -9.56 -45.47 4.31
N ALA A 640 -9.45 -45.36 2.98
CA ALA A 640 -10.51 -45.68 2.02
C ALA A 640 -9.90 -46.26 0.73
N ASP A 641 -10.57 -47.26 0.17
CA ASP A 641 -10.18 -47.90 -1.09
C ASP A 641 -11.25 -47.63 -2.15
N CYS A 642 -11.10 -46.50 -2.84
CA CYS A 642 -12.01 -46.07 -3.90
C CYS A 642 -11.19 -45.47 -5.05
N PRO A 643 -11.77 -45.31 -6.25
CA PRO A 643 -11.03 -44.89 -7.44
C PRO A 643 -10.23 -43.59 -7.25
N SER A 644 -10.79 -42.59 -6.57
CA SER A 644 -10.13 -41.32 -6.28
C SER A 644 -8.92 -41.49 -5.34
N ALA A 645 -9.04 -42.31 -4.29
CA ALA A 645 -7.94 -42.55 -3.35
C ALA A 645 -6.82 -43.40 -3.99
N SER A 646 -7.18 -44.48 -4.69
CA SER A 646 -6.23 -45.33 -5.41
C SER A 646 -5.49 -44.58 -6.51
N LYS A 647 -6.16 -43.62 -7.17
CA LYS A 647 -5.54 -42.71 -8.13
C LYS A 647 -4.40 -41.88 -7.51
N MET A 648 -4.63 -41.30 -6.34
CA MET A 648 -3.60 -40.51 -5.65
C MET A 648 -2.45 -41.38 -5.13
N ARG A 649 -2.72 -42.61 -4.65
CA ARG A 649 -1.67 -43.57 -4.28
C ARG A 649 -0.79 -43.96 -5.46
N LYS A 650 -1.40 -44.31 -6.59
CA LYS A 650 -0.66 -44.63 -7.83
C LYS A 650 0.14 -43.42 -8.33
N THR A 651 -0.40 -42.21 -8.20
CA THR A 651 0.34 -40.96 -8.48
C THR A 651 1.61 -40.87 -7.62
N LEU A 652 1.52 -41.15 -6.31
CA LEU A 652 2.67 -41.12 -5.42
C LEU A 652 3.77 -42.09 -5.85
N GLU A 653 3.39 -43.32 -6.24
CA GLU A 653 4.32 -44.34 -6.73
C GLU A 653 5.07 -43.86 -7.99
N LEU A 654 4.34 -43.29 -8.95
CA LEU A 654 4.90 -42.77 -10.19
C LEU A 654 5.87 -41.59 -9.96
N VAL A 655 5.49 -40.66 -9.08
CA VAL A 655 6.34 -39.51 -8.74
C VAL A 655 7.60 -39.98 -8.00
N LYS A 656 7.49 -40.89 -7.02
CA LYS A 656 8.65 -41.42 -6.29
C LYS A 656 9.60 -42.20 -7.19
N ALA A 657 9.10 -42.89 -8.21
CA ALA A 657 9.94 -43.57 -9.19
C ALA A 657 10.72 -42.60 -10.07
N SER A 658 10.15 -41.42 -10.37
CA SER A 658 10.73 -40.44 -11.29
C SER A 658 11.59 -39.38 -10.60
N ALA A 659 11.24 -38.98 -9.38
CA ALA A 659 11.91 -37.97 -8.57
C ALA A 659 11.98 -38.44 -7.10
N PRO A 660 12.84 -39.43 -6.77
CA PRO A 660 12.92 -40.01 -5.44
C PRO A 660 13.37 -39.03 -4.35
N GLU A 661 14.02 -37.93 -4.73
CA GLU A 661 14.49 -36.86 -3.85
C GLU A 661 13.41 -35.83 -3.49
N LEU A 662 12.29 -35.80 -4.23
CA LEU A 662 11.22 -34.83 -3.99
C LEU A 662 10.56 -35.08 -2.64
N MET A 663 10.43 -34.03 -1.82
CA MET A 663 9.68 -34.12 -0.56
C MET A 663 8.17 -34.19 -0.85
N ILE A 664 7.65 -35.41 -0.99
CA ILE A 664 6.26 -35.70 -1.34
C ILE A 664 5.67 -36.81 -0.48
N ASP A 665 4.41 -36.65 -0.10
CA ASP A 665 3.63 -37.72 0.51
C ASP A 665 2.14 -37.63 0.21
N GLY A 666 1.39 -38.66 0.60
CA GLY A 666 -0.05 -38.79 0.45
C GLY A 666 -0.45 -40.24 0.19
N GLU A 667 -1.68 -40.51 -0.21
CA GLU A 667 -2.82 -39.60 -0.25
C GLU A 667 -3.26 -39.18 1.17
N MET A 668 -3.58 -37.90 1.37
CA MET A 668 -3.91 -37.39 2.71
C MET A 668 -4.99 -36.32 2.71
N HIS A 669 -5.56 -36.06 3.87
CA HIS A 669 -6.45 -34.92 4.11
C HIS A 669 -5.70 -33.59 4.10
N GLY A 670 -6.42 -32.49 3.83
CA GLY A 670 -5.83 -31.15 3.77
C GLY A 670 -5.27 -30.64 5.11
N ASP A 671 -5.83 -31.08 6.24
CA ASP A 671 -5.33 -30.75 7.58
C ASP A 671 -3.98 -31.44 7.86
N ALA A 672 -3.83 -32.72 7.50
CA ALA A 672 -2.56 -33.44 7.58
C ALA A 672 -1.48 -32.87 6.61
N ALA A 673 -1.90 -32.34 5.47
CA ALA A 673 -0.97 -31.67 4.55
C ALA A 673 -0.39 -30.38 5.15
N LEU A 674 -1.22 -29.58 5.82
CA LEU A 674 -0.84 -28.26 6.33
C LEU A 674 -0.32 -28.29 7.77
N VAL A 675 -0.66 -29.31 8.57
CA VAL A 675 -0.30 -29.42 9.99
C VAL A 675 0.51 -30.69 10.22
N GLU A 676 1.82 -30.53 10.43
CA GLU A 676 2.76 -31.64 10.60
C GLU A 676 2.44 -32.54 11.80
N SER A 677 1.94 -32.00 12.91
CA SER A 677 1.57 -32.82 14.07
C SER A 677 0.43 -33.79 13.74
N ILE A 678 -0.64 -33.32 13.07
CA ILE A 678 -1.76 -34.16 12.62
C ILE A 678 -1.27 -35.27 11.69
N ARG A 679 -0.31 -34.94 10.81
CA ARG A 679 0.30 -35.93 9.91
C ARG A 679 1.12 -36.96 10.68
N ASN A 680 1.99 -36.52 11.59
CA ASN A 680 2.86 -37.41 12.36
C ASN A 680 2.07 -38.37 13.25
N ASP A 681 0.93 -37.96 13.79
CA ASP A 681 0.05 -38.85 14.57
C ASP A 681 -0.50 -40.02 13.76
N ARG A 682 -0.67 -39.84 12.44
CA ARG A 682 -1.24 -40.85 11.54
C ARG A 682 -0.20 -41.58 10.70
N MET A 683 0.88 -40.91 10.31
CA MET A 683 1.97 -41.44 9.49
C MET A 683 3.32 -40.88 9.99
N PRO A 684 3.86 -41.41 11.10
CA PRO A 684 5.13 -40.93 11.69
C PRO A 684 6.32 -40.98 10.72
N ASP A 685 6.29 -41.95 9.80
CA ASP A 685 7.35 -42.19 8.82
C ASP A 685 7.21 -41.33 7.55
N SER A 686 6.31 -40.34 7.55
CA SER A 686 6.10 -39.45 6.41
C SER A 686 7.41 -38.73 6.04
N PRO A 687 7.83 -38.77 4.75
CA PRO A 687 9.00 -38.02 4.27
C PRO A 687 8.72 -36.50 4.22
N LEU A 688 7.45 -36.08 4.22
CA LEU A 688 7.05 -34.68 4.20
C LEU A 688 7.30 -34.02 5.56
N LYS A 689 8.12 -32.97 5.59
CA LYS A 689 8.46 -32.19 6.80
C LYS A 689 7.86 -30.79 6.77
N GLY A 690 7.35 -30.33 7.90
CA GLY A 690 6.62 -29.05 8.01
C GLY A 690 5.27 -29.05 7.27
N ALA A 691 4.77 -27.86 6.96
CA ALA A 691 3.56 -27.68 6.15
C ALA A 691 3.87 -27.85 4.66
N ALA A 692 3.03 -28.58 3.94
CA ALA A 692 3.08 -28.65 2.49
C ALA A 692 2.88 -27.24 1.90
N ASN A 693 3.66 -26.90 0.87
CA ASN A 693 3.45 -25.70 0.09
C ASN A 693 2.82 -26.01 -1.27
N ILE A 694 2.86 -27.25 -1.76
CA ILE A 694 2.18 -27.66 -2.99
C ILE A 694 1.08 -28.66 -2.63
N LEU A 695 -0.15 -28.31 -2.98
CA LEU A 695 -1.34 -29.13 -2.81
C LEU A 695 -1.80 -29.62 -4.18
N VAL A 696 -1.58 -30.90 -4.44
CA VAL A 696 -2.04 -31.56 -5.68
C VAL A 696 -3.40 -32.18 -5.41
N MET A 697 -4.40 -31.65 -6.08
CA MET A 697 -5.81 -31.98 -5.92
C MET A 697 -6.19 -33.13 -6.85
N PRO A 698 -7.17 -33.97 -6.48
CA PRO A 698 -7.51 -35.15 -7.27
C PRO A 698 -8.22 -34.81 -8.59
N ASN A 699 -8.86 -33.65 -8.70
CA ASN A 699 -9.56 -33.18 -9.90
C ASN A 699 -9.75 -31.65 -9.88
N MET A 700 -10.22 -31.09 -11.00
CA MET A 700 -10.40 -29.64 -11.15
C MET A 700 -11.47 -29.06 -10.21
N GLU A 701 -12.53 -29.81 -9.90
CA GLU A 701 -13.58 -29.32 -8.99
C GLU A 701 -13.02 -29.09 -7.58
N ALA A 702 -12.30 -30.07 -7.03
CA ALA A 702 -11.63 -29.94 -5.75
C ALA A 702 -10.65 -28.75 -5.75
N ALA A 703 -9.83 -28.63 -6.81
CA ALA A 703 -8.88 -27.54 -6.91
C ALA A 703 -9.53 -26.15 -6.98
N ARG A 704 -10.55 -25.96 -7.83
CA ARG A 704 -11.21 -24.67 -8.03
C ARG A 704 -12.02 -24.25 -6.81
N ILE A 705 -12.74 -25.18 -6.18
CA ILE A 705 -13.51 -24.89 -4.98
C ILE A 705 -12.57 -24.47 -3.85
N SER A 706 -11.54 -25.28 -3.56
CA SER A 706 -10.56 -24.96 -2.52
C SER A 706 -9.82 -23.65 -2.78
N TYR A 707 -9.34 -23.42 -4.00
CA TYR A 707 -8.67 -22.17 -4.37
C TYR A 707 -9.57 -20.95 -4.15
N ASN A 708 -10.83 -20.99 -4.61
CA ASN A 708 -11.71 -19.83 -4.49
C ASN A 708 -12.11 -19.54 -3.04
N LEU A 709 -12.36 -20.57 -2.23
CA LEU A 709 -12.64 -20.41 -0.80
C LEU A 709 -11.43 -19.79 -0.08
N LEU A 710 -10.24 -20.36 -0.27
CA LEU A 710 -9.02 -19.87 0.37
C LEU A 710 -8.64 -18.45 -0.08
N ARG A 711 -8.82 -18.13 -1.36
CA ARG A 711 -8.56 -16.79 -1.91
C ARG A 711 -9.40 -15.73 -1.19
N VAL A 712 -10.70 -15.97 -1.03
CA VAL A 712 -11.63 -15.00 -0.42
C VAL A 712 -11.42 -14.91 1.10
N SER A 713 -10.98 -15.98 1.75
CA SER A 713 -10.66 -15.98 3.18
C SER A 713 -9.29 -15.39 3.53
N SER A 714 -8.42 -15.11 2.55
CA SER A 714 -7.11 -14.48 2.78
C SER A 714 -7.26 -12.95 2.90
N SER A 715 -6.75 -12.35 3.98
CA SER A 715 -6.93 -10.93 4.32
C SER A 715 -6.36 -9.94 3.30
N GLU A 716 -5.46 -10.38 2.42
CA GLU A 716 -4.87 -9.54 1.37
C GLU A 716 -5.32 -9.94 -0.05
N GLY A 717 -5.99 -11.08 -0.25
CA GLY A 717 -6.52 -11.52 -1.54
C GLY A 717 -5.51 -11.69 -2.68
N VAL A 718 -4.20 -11.64 -2.39
CA VAL A 718 -3.16 -11.58 -3.42
C VAL A 718 -2.86 -12.98 -3.96
N THR A 719 -2.91 -13.11 -5.28
CA THR A 719 -2.75 -14.39 -5.99
C THR A 719 -1.75 -14.27 -7.13
N VAL A 720 -1.02 -15.35 -7.40
CA VAL A 720 -0.21 -15.52 -8.62
C VAL A 720 -0.74 -16.73 -9.38
N GLY A 721 -0.77 -16.63 -10.70
CA GLY A 721 -1.31 -17.65 -11.59
C GLY A 721 -2.59 -17.21 -12.30
N PRO A 722 -3.36 -18.11 -12.93
CA PRO A 722 -2.97 -19.50 -13.12
C PRO A 722 -1.67 -19.57 -13.94
N VAL A 723 -0.67 -20.24 -13.39
CA VAL A 723 0.59 -20.55 -14.08
C VAL A 723 0.31 -21.75 -14.94
N LEU A 724 0.29 -21.56 -16.26
CA LEU A 724 0.12 -22.63 -17.22
C LEU A 724 1.47 -23.35 -17.39
N MET A 725 1.49 -24.64 -17.05
CA MET A 725 2.65 -25.51 -17.08
C MET A 725 2.53 -26.54 -18.20
N GLY A 726 3.67 -27.02 -18.73
CA GLY A 726 3.73 -28.14 -19.67
C GLY A 726 3.61 -27.79 -21.15
N VAL A 727 3.24 -26.55 -21.48
CA VAL A 727 3.23 -26.06 -22.87
C VAL A 727 4.66 -25.73 -23.33
N ALA A 728 4.97 -25.94 -24.61
CA ALA A 728 6.33 -25.79 -25.16
C ALA A 728 6.87 -24.35 -25.19
N LYS A 729 6.05 -23.34 -24.90
CA LYS A 729 6.42 -21.91 -24.96
C LYS A 729 6.00 -21.18 -23.68
N PRO A 730 6.72 -20.12 -23.26
CA PRO A 730 6.39 -19.29 -22.09
C PRO A 730 5.08 -18.52 -22.30
N VAL A 731 3.96 -19.16 -21.98
CA VAL A 731 2.61 -18.62 -22.22
C VAL A 731 1.76 -18.87 -20.99
N HIS A 732 1.08 -17.83 -20.51
CA HIS A 732 0.14 -17.97 -19.41
C HIS A 732 -1.22 -17.38 -19.75
N ILE A 733 -2.24 -18.06 -19.24
CA ILE A 733 -3.64 -17.69 -19.41
C ILE A 733 -4.14 -17.22 -18.06
N LEU A 734 -4.63 -15.98 -18.01
CA LEU A 734 -5.22 -15.38 -16.83
C LEU A 734 -6.73 -15.63 -16.80
N THR A 735 -7.40 -15.01 -15.83
CA THR A 735 -8.85 -14.98 -15.75
C THR A 735 -9.35 -13.54 -15.69
N PRO A 736 -10.62 -13.26 -16.04
CA PRO A 736 -11.15 -11.90 -16.04
C PRO A 736 -11.09 -11.15 -14.70
N ILE A 737 -10.88 -11.87 -13.60
CA ILE A 737 -10.70 -11.31 -12.25
C ILE A 737 -9.25 -10.90 -11.95
N ALA A 738 -8.32 -11.00 -12.91
CA ALA A 738 -6.93 -10.62 -12.71
C ALA A 738 -6.81 -9.10 -12.44
N SER A 739 -6.09 -8.73 -11.39
CA SER A 739 -5.67 -7.35 -11.14
C SER A 739 -4.45 -7.00 -12.01
N VAL A 740 -4.16 -5.70 -12.15
CA VAL A 740 -2.91 -5.20 -12.79
C VAL A 740 -1.69 -5.89 -12.18
N ARG A 741 -1.62 -5.89 -10.84
CA ARG A 741 -0.55 -6.57 -10.10
C ARG A 741 -0.40 -8.05 -10.49
N ARG A 742 -1.51 -8.77 -10.69
CA ARG A 742 -1.47 -10.18 -11.12
C ARG A 742 -0.92 -10.30 -12.54
N ILE A 743 -1.27 -9.37 -13.44
CA ILE A 743 -0.72 -9.30 -14.80
C ILE A 743 0.80 -9.07 -14.75
N VAL A 744 1.27 -8.08 -13.98
CA VAL A 744 2.71 -7.78 -13.82
C VAL A 744 3.48 -8.98 -13.30
N ASN A 745 2.96 -9.65 -12.25
CA ASN A 745 3.60 -10.85 -11.70
C ASN A 745 3.71 -11.97 -12.73
N MET A 746 2.66 -12.19 -13.51
CA MET A 746 2.62 -13.25 -14.52
C MET A 746 3.48 -12.94 -15.74
N VAL A 747 3.59 -11.66 -16.14
CA VAL A 747 4.56 -11.22 -17.15
C VAL A 747 5.99 -11.45 -16.67
N ALA A 748 6.32 -11.05 -15.43
CA ALA A 748 7.65 -11.25 -14.88
C ALA A 748 8.02 -12.74 -14.83
N LEU A 749 7.07 -13.61 -14.47
CA LEU A 749 7.27 -15.07 -14.51
C LEU A 749 7.52 -15.57 -15.93
N ALA A 750 6.70 -15.16 -16.90
CA ALA A 750 6.87 -15.54 -18.30
C ALA A 750 8.21 -15.06 -18.90
N VAL A 751 8.69 -13.88 -18.49
CA VAL A 751 10.02 -13.38 -18.85
C VAL A 751 11.13 -14.29 -18.31
N VAL A 752 11.04 -14.70 -17.04
CA VAL A 752 12.02 -15.62 -16.44
C VAL A 752 11.98 -16.98 -17.15
N GLU A 753 10.79 -17.51 -17.46
CA GLU A 753 10.64 -18.73 -18.25
C GLU A 753 11.25 -18.60 -19.66
N ALA A 754 11.16 -17.42 -20.29
CA ALA A 754 11.81 -17.15 -21.57
C ALA A 754 13.34 -16.94 -21.48
N GLN A 755 13.88 -16.67 -20.29
CA GLN A 755 15.32 -16.52 -20.05
C GLN A 755 16.02 -17.84 -19.73
N THR A 756 15.30 -18.81 -19.18
CA THR A 756 15.86 -20.05 -18.64
C THR A 756 15.28 -21.26 -19.35
N GLU A 757 16.08 -22.30 -19.55
CA GLU A 757 15.55 -23.58 -19.98
C GLU A 757 14.66 -24.20 -18.88
N PRO A 758 13.67 -25.05 -19.26
CA PRO A 758 13.00 -25.93 -18.31
C PRO A 758 14.01 -26.75 -17.50
N LEU A 759 13.80 -26.89 -16.19
CA LEU A 759 14.70 -27.67 -15.31
C LEU A 759 14.60 -29.17 -15.53
#